data_AF-A0A415SY15-F1
#
_entry.id   AF-A0A415SY15-F1
#
_cell.length_a   1.000
_cell.length_b   1.000
_cell.length_c   1.000
_cell.angle_alpha   90.00
_cell.angle_beta   90.00
_cell.angle_gamma   90.00
#
_symmetry.space_group_name_H-M   'P 1'
#
loop_
_entity.id
_entity.type
_entity.pdbx_description
1 polymer ?
#
loop_
_entity_poly.entity_id
_entity_poly.type
_entity_poly.pdbx_seq_one_letter_code
_entity_poly.pdbx_strand_id
1 'polypeptide(L)'
;MNCVMKYIKSYILLALMVLAVTGCKQEDLKDDVNALKDRVTLLEEQVKLLNENIAFFSKVLVCQTIDNGDGTFTEVPAYSISEVLVNDGTTFTAKFNDGNVLTLAIGSKGTVTTPQLGVNPETGKWMLNGSDTPYNAVGADSSVDGDKPEFNIALDNSTRQYYWQVRFGDSEPWQNVTDAEDNKVYVTEAGGELAKDNLFKDAEVEENEFVLTYYINGDGQDPTAEVRIPIISDLSCVINVPEKDMADGYWEIGADGASAEVEIKGDHWFVIAPHGWEASISETLTDGKATLTVKKSATASAGLKSRATANNTDEVVVQVNKGMYWAVAKVKVREKVTDYFNQVYSNGQDIVVGEPDNENGYGLKINNTDFSGGQLLQDAASISDNGVYFIEDGATVTLDAISDLQSLVIVGNNPEKPSTVKVEANSFLLGATGGKGIVMKNVILDAENATFTNGGLIATTAGSVETRFDHIIFDGCDVKMRVGKMLVRFDRRTDNLISTIVNFAIYNTKVKIPLPTTDTAINMFFVYADKSKTFNGCESLVYKNNIFYAAENGNAWANFALLQSNTSLGEFNKVIVQNNTLVNLLAKNILARAKMNKLSVTNNLLWNNSSATDNRSVIALMSGSDVNAVEYGNNKVYDISADAKKWTLFYGSVTPDPIEGGNNLPIEAVDPFTTEGGSMDWNAGVFVPGAGYENIGAHIN
;
A
#
# COMPACT_ATOMS: atom_id res chain seq x y z
N MET A 1 -21.02 -12.76 9.55
CA MET A 1 -21.66 -13.32 8.35
C MET A 1 -22.02 -12.18 7.40
N ASN A 2 -21.11 -11.95 6.47
CA ASN A 2 -21.35 -11.62 5.06
C ASN A 2 -22.19 -10.41 4.66
N CYS A 3 -21.50 -9.60 3.85
CA CYS A 3 -21.96 -8.91 2.65
C CYS A 3 -22.59 -7.52 2.81
N VAL A 4 -21.69 -6.53 2.85
CA VAL A 4 -21.78 -5.36 1.98
C VAL A 4 -21.92 -5.82 0.52
N MET A 5 -23.05 -5.53 -0.11
CA MET A 5 -23.08 -5.22 -1.55
C MET A 5 -24.10 -4.10 -1.83
N LYS A 6 -23.55 -2.89 -1.87
CA LYS A 6 -23.87 -1.76 -2.75
C LYS A 6 -25.33 -1.26 -2.80
N TYR A 7 -25.67 -0.43 -1.82
CA TYR A 7 -26.88 0.41 -1.77
C TYR A 7 -26.86 1.64 -2.71
N ILE A 8 -26.41 1.52 -3.97
CA ILE A 8 -26.46 2.65 -4.91
C ILE A 8 -27.87 2.86 -5.50
N LYS A 9 -28.77 1.86 -5.43
CA LYS A 9 -30.14 2.00 -5.99
C LYS A 9 -31.20 2.61 -5.06
N SER A 10 -30.90 2.86 -3.78
CA SER A 10 -31.95 3.16 -2.77
C SER A 10 -32.16 4.65 -2.44
N TYR A 11 -31.16 5.52 -2.65
CA TYR A 11 -31.26 6.93 -2.20
C TYR A 11 -32.07 7.83 -3.14
N ILE A 12 -32.10 7.54 -4.45
CA ILE A 12 -32.94 8.28 -5.42
C ILE A 12 -34.44 8.02 -5.14
N LEU A 13 -34.79 6.78 -4.81
CA LEU A 13 -36.16 6.38 -4.46
C LEU A 13 -36.65 6.99 -3.14
N LEU A 14 -35.78 7.12 -2.14
CA LEU A 14 -36.15 7.67 -0.83
C LEU A 14 -36.33 9.21 -0.86
N ALA A 15 -35.54 9.93 -1.67
CA ALA A 15 -35.68 11.38 -1.83
C ALA A 15 -36.94 11.78 -2.62
N LEU A 16 -37.39 10.95 -3.56
CA LEU A 16 -38.61 11.19 -4.36
C LEU A 16 -39.90 10.85 -3.61
N MET A 17 -39.87 9.89 -2.67
CA MET A 17 -41.03 9.63 -1.79
C MET A 17 -41.41 10.86 -0.94
N VAL A 18 -40.46 11.71 -0.58
CA VAL A 18 -40.73 12.92 0.23
C VAL A 18 -41.43 14.01 -0.59
N LEU A 19 -41.24 14.05 -1.92
CA LEU A 19 -41.91 15.00 -2.82
C LEU A 19 -43.32 14.53 -3.24
N ALA A 20 -43.62 13.24 -3.11
CA ALA A 20 -44.91 12.65 -3.49
C ALA A 20 -46.06 12.84 -2.48
N VAL A 21 -45.77 13.35 -1.27
CA VAL A 21 -46.77 13.44 -0.18
C VAL A 21 -47.67 14.68 -0.28
N THR A 22 -47.44 15.58 -1.24
CA THR A 22 -48.31 16.76 -1.44
C THR A 22 -48.65 17.00 -2.90
N GLY A 23 -49.58 16.21 -3.45
CA GLY A 23 -50.39 16.63 -4.59
C GLY A 23 -50.48 15.66 -5.76
N CYS A 24 -51.69 15.11 -5.94
CA CYS A 24 -52.28 14.48 -7.14
C CYS A 24 -51.82 13.07 -7.57
N LYS A 25 -52.84 12.22 -7.77
CA LYS A 25 -52.91 10.91 -8.43
C LYS A 25 -51.65 10.03 -8.38
N GLN A 26 -51.72 9.02 -7.52
CA GLN A 26 -50.73 7.94 -7.37
C GLN A 26 -50.42 7.16 -8.67
N GLU A 27 -51.27 7.23 -9.69
CA GLU A 27 -51.07 6.58 -11.00
C GLU A 27 -50.05 7.35 -11.86
N ASP A 28 -50.12 8.68 -11.94
CA ASP A 28 -49.19 9.51 -12.73
C ASP A 28 -47.76 9.39 -12.19
N LEU A 29 -47.60 9.30 -10.86
CA LEU A 29 -46.30 9.15 -10.21
C LEU A 29 -45.63 7.80 -10.54
N LYS A 30 -46.41 6.74 -10.71
CA LYS A 30 -45.87 5.42 -11.05
C LYS A 30 -45.34 5.42 -12.49
N ASP A 31 -46.07 6.07 -13.40
CA ASP A 31 -45.66 6.20 -14.80
C ASP A 31 -44.44 7.13 -14.94
N ASP A 32 -44.40 8.23 -14.20
CA ASP A 32 -43.23 9.12 -14.13
C ASP A 32 -41.99 8.39 -13.58
N VAL A 33 -42.15 7.58 -12.52
CA VAL A 33 -41.06 6.78 -11.94
C VAL A 33 -40.57 5.71 -12.92
N ASN A 34 -41.47 5.04 -13.64
CA ASN A 34 -41.11 4.05 -14.65
C ASN A 34 -40.39 4.72 -15.83
N ALA A 35 -40.90 5.84 -16.34
CA ALA A 35 -40.27 6.61 -17.41
C ALA A 35 -38.86 7.09 -16.99
N LEU A 36 -38.69 7.56 -15.76
CA LEU A 36 -37.38 7.96 -15.24
C LEU A 36 -36.43 6.77 -15.10
N LYS A 37 -36.93 5.62 -14.64
CA LYS A 37 -36.15 4.39 -14.53
C LYS A 37 -35.66 3.93 -15.90
N ASP A 38 -36.53 3.91 -16.90
CA ASP A 38 -36.19 3.51 -18.26
C ASP A 38 -35.13 4.44 -18.87
N ARG A 39 -35.23 5.76 -18.59
CA ARG A 39 -34.21 6.74 -18.99
C ARG A 39 -32.86 6.52 -18.31
N VAL A 40 -32.85 6.23 -17.01
CA VAL A 40 -31.60 5.91 -16.30
C VAL A 40 -30.96 4.64 -16.87
N THR A 41 -31.74 3.60 -17.14
CA THR A 41 -31.23 2.38 -17.78
C THR A 41 -30.66 2.67 -19.17
N LEU A 42 -31.31 3.54 -19.95
CA LEU A 42 -30.82 3.99 -21.24
C LEU A 42 -29.46 4.68 -21.15
N LEU A 43 -29.30 5.59 -20.19
CA LEU A 43 -28.05 6.32 -19.95
C LEU A 43 -26.92 5.36 -19.51
N GLU A 44 -27.22 4.39 -18.64
CA GLU A 44 -26.26 3.36 -18.22
C GLU A 44 -25.76 2.54 -19.41
N GLU A 45 -26.64 2.15 -20.34
CA GLU A 45 -26.28 1.44 -21.56
C GLU A 45 -25.43 2.29 -22.52
N GLN A 46 -25.72 3.59 -22.66
CA GLN A 46 -24.94 4.50 -23.50
C GLN A 46 -23.52 4.70 -22.99
N VAL A 47 -23.34 4.91 -21.68
CA VAL A 47 -22.01 5.04 -21.06
C VAL A 47 -21.19 3.78 -21.29
N LYS A 48 -21.83 2.61 -21.16
CA LYS A 48 -21.17 1.32 -21.39
C LYS A 48 -20.65 1.19 -22.83
N LEU A 49 -21.49 1.48 -23.83
CA LEU A 49 -21.11 1.41 -25.25
C LEU A 49 -19.99 2.38 -25.59
N LEU A 50 -20.04 3.62 -25.07
CA LEU A 50 -18.97 4.61 -25.27
C LEU A 50 -17.63 4.10 -24.71
N ASN A 51 -17.65 3.55 -23.48
CA ASN A 51 -16.44 3.01 -22.86
C ASN A 51 -15.89 1.78 -23.61
N GLU A 52 -16.75 0.91 -24.15
CA GLU A 52 -16.35 -0.23 -25.00
C GLU A 52 -15.70 0.25 -26.32
N ASN A 53 -16.29 1.25 -26.96
CA ASN A 53 -15.78 1.86 -28.19
C ASN A 53 -14.44 2.59 -27.98
N ILE A 54 -14.28 3.31 -26.87
CA ILE A 54 -13.01 3.93 -26.49
C ILE A 54 -11.94 2.86 -26.23
N ALA A 55 -12.29 1.77 -25.55
CA ALA A 55 -11.35 0.67 -25.30
C ALA A 55 -10.88 0.02 -26.62
N PHE A 56 -11.81 -0.19 -27.57
CA PHE A 56 -11.47 -0.65 -28.92
C PHE A 56 -10.53 0.35 -29.61
N PHE A 57 -10.85 1.64 -29.58
CA PHE A 57 -10.06 2.68 -30.23
C PHE A 57 -8.63 2.80 -29.69
N SER A 58 -8.51 2.85 -28.37
CA SER A 58 -7.23 2.95 -27.67
C SER A 58 -6.31 1.78 -27.98
N LYS A 59 -6.88 0.59 -28.21
CA LYS A 59 -6.13 -0.60 -28.59
C LYS A 59 -5.57 -0.52 -30.02
N VAL A 60 -6.38 -0.04 -30.96
CA VAL A 60 -6.01 -0.06 -32.38
C VAL A 60 -5.07 1.08 -32.79
N LEU A 61 -4.97 2.15 -31.99
CA LEU A 61 -4.01 3.24 -32.20
C LEU A 61 -2.60 2.96 -31.67
N VAL A 62 -2.34 1.77 -31.14
CA VAL A 62 -0.98 1.39 -30.72
C VAL A 62 -0.17 1.01 -31.95
N CYS A 63 0.90 1.75 -32.21
CA CYS A 63 1.79 1.52 -33.35
C CYS A 63 3.15 0.97 -32.90
N GLN A 64 3.84 0.32 -33.83
CA GLN A 64 5.18 -0.19 -33.63
C GLN A 64 6.07 0.11 -34.81
N THR A 65 7.33 0.43 -34.53
CA THR A 65 8.33 0.70 -35.57
C THR A 65 9.10 -0.58 -35.93
N ILE A 66 9.03 -0.94 -37.20
CA ILE A 66 9.70 -2.11 -37.78
C ILE A 66 10.91 -1.64 -38.57
N ASP A 67 12.06 -2.24 -38.29
CA ASP A 67 13.27 -2.03 -39.09
C ASP A 67 13.18 -2.96 -40.30
N ASN A 68 13.15 -2.40 -41.51
CA ASN A 68 13.03 -3.16 -42.74
C ASN A 68 14.36 -3.87 -43.12
N GLY A 69 15.44 -3.65 -42.37
CA GLY A 69 16.76 -4.25 -42.60
C GLY A 69 17.57 -3.57 -43.70
N ASP A 70 17.02 -2.55 -44.35
CA ASP A 70 17.68 -1.71 -45.37
C ASP A 70 18.02 -0.30 -44.84
N GLY A 71 17.89 -0.09 -43.52
CA GLY A 71 18.08 1.21 -42.87
C GLY A 71 16.85 2.11 -42.87
N THR A 72 15.70 1.62 -43.38
CA THR A 72 14.41 2.30 -43.27
C THR A 72 13.53 1.68 -42.19
N PHE A 73 12.61 2.48 -41.65
CA PHE A 73 11.69 2.09 -40.61
C PHE A 73 10.24 2.30 -41.06
N THR A 74 9.37 1.33 -40.77
CA THR A 74 7.93 1.39 -41.06
C THR A 74 7.14 1.35 -39.77
N GLU A 75 6.20 2.28 -39.58
CA GLU A 75 5.20 2.17 -38.52
C GLU A 75 4.04 1.31 -38.98
N VAL A 76 3.65 0.34 -38.15
CA VAL A 76 2.47 -0.51 -38.37
C VAL A 76 1.70 -0.67 -37.06
N PRO A 77 0.41 -1.07 -37.09
CA PRO A 77 -0.30 -1.43 -35.86
C PRO A 77 0.45 -2.50 -35.08
N ALA A 78 0.57 -2.30 -33.77
CA ALA A 78 1.20 -3.25 -32.86
C ALA A 78 0.38 -4.53 -32.73
N TYR A 79 -0.95 -4.39 -32.76
CA TYR A 79 -1.89 -5.49 -32.65
C TYR A 79 -2.47 -5.88 -34.02
N SER A 80 -2.84 -7.16 -34.12
CA SER A 80 -3.57 -7.70 -35.27
C SER A 80 -4.81 -8.43 -34.80
N ILE A 81 -5.81 -8.54 -35.67
CA ILE A 81 -7.05 -9.26 -35.38
C ILE A 81 -6.85 -10.73 -35.75
N SER A 82 -7.00 -11.62 -34.79
CA SER A 82 -6.98 -13.07 -35.06
C SER A 82 -8.30 -13.54 -35.67
N GLU A 83 -9.44 -12.96 -35.27
CA GLU A 83 -10.76 -13.35 -35.76
C GLU A 83 -11.76 -12.22 -35.60
N VAL A 84 -12.66 -12.05 -36.57
CA VAL A 84 -13.87 -11.20 -36.45
C VAL A 84 -15.07 -12.12 -36.23
N LEU A 85 -15.71 -12.00 -35.08
CA LEU A 85 -16.71 -12.94 -34.58
C LEU A 85 -18.15 -12.57 -35.00
N VAL A 86 -18.47 -11.28 -35.05
CA VAL A 86 -19.81 -10.76 -35.37
C VAL A 86 -19.67 -9.47 -36.17
N ASN A 87 -20.43 -9.33 -37.26
CA ASN A 87 -20.53 -8.11 -38.08
C ASN A 87 -21.95 -8.03 -38.66
N ASP A 88 -22.70 -6.98 -38.32
CA ASP A 88 -24.02 -6.67 -38.90
C ASP A 88 -24.08 -5.26 -39.53
N GLY A 89 -22.90 -4.66 -39.78
CA GLY A 89 -22.76 -3.27 -40.23
C GLY A 89 -22.96 -2.21 -39.15
N THR A 90 -23.34 -2.59 -37.94
CA THR A 90 -23.51 -1.68 -36.79
C THR A 90 -22.77 -2.13 -35.53
N THR A 91 -22.40 -3.41 -35.44
CA THR A 91 -21.61 -3.96 -34.34
C THR A 91 -20.56 -4.92 -34.88
N PHE A 92 -19.32 -4.76 -34.44
CA PHE A 92 -18.16 -5.57 -34.80
C PHE A 92 -17.52 -6.15 -33.54
N THR A 93 -17.36 -7.47 -33.48
CA THR A 93 -16.60 -8.10 -32.39
C THR A 93 -15.29 -8.63 -32.96
N ALA A 94 -14.16 -8.13 -32.46
CA ALA A 94 -12.83 -8.54 -32.89
C ALA A 94 -12.09 -9.22 -31.75
N LYS A 95 -11.48 -10.37 -32.05
CA LYS A 95 -10.52 -11.04 -31.17
C LYS A 95 -9.11 -10.67 -31.61
N PHE A 96 -8.41 -9.89 -30.81
CA PHE A 96 -7.02 -9.52 -31.02
C PHE A 96 -6.08 -10.71 -30.79
N ASN A 97 -4.89 -10.62 -31.35
CA ASN A 97 -3.86 -11.66 -31.27
C ASN A 97 -3.28 -11.86 -29.85
N ASP A 98 -3.47 -10.91 -28.94
CA ASP A 98 -3.19 -11.06 -27.50
C ASP A 98 -4.33 -11.76 -26.73
N GLY A 99 -5.39 -12.18 -27.44
CA GLY A 99 -6.56 -12.86 -26.88
C GLY A 99 -7.68 -11.93 -26.44
N ASN A 100 -7.47 -10.62 -26.40
CA ASN A 100 -8.51 -9.66 -26.02
C ASN A 100 -9.67 -9.70 -27.02
N VAL A 101 -10.89 -9.72 -26.50
CA VAL A 101 -12.11 -9.63 -27.31
C VAL A 101 -12.77 -8.31 -27.02
N LEU A 102 -12.83 -7.43 -28.02
CA LEU A 102 -13.46 -6.12 -27.90
C LEU A 102 -14.61 -6.00 -28.90
N THR A 103 -15.63 -5.26 -28.49
CA THR A 103 -16.80 -4.95 -29.30
C THR A 103 -16.77 -3.48 -29.66
N LEU A 104 -16.97 -3.21 -30.94
CA LEU A 104 -17.15 -1.89 -31.52
C LEU A 104 -18.60 -1.75 -31.98
N ALA A 105 -19.33 -0.76 -31.47
CA ALA A 105 -20.69 -0.43 -31.90
C ALA A 105 -20.67 0.86 -32.74
N ILE A 106 -20.85 0.74 -34.05
CA ILE A 106 -20.93 1.87 -34.97
C ILE A 106 -22.36 2.39 -35.00
N GLY A 107 -22.50 3.71 -34.91
CA GLY A 107 -23.78 4.28 -34.65
C GLY A 107 -24.06 5.63 -35.26
N SER A 108 -25.36 5.93 -35.34
CA SER A 108 -25.88 7.23 -35.71
C SER A 108 -26.08 8.12 -34.47
N LYS A 109 -25.90 9.42 -34.66
CA LYS A 109 -26.20 10.47 -33.68
C LYS A 109 -27.59 10.27 -33.06
N GLY A 110 -27.65 10.06 -31.76
CA GLY A 110 -28.90 10.22 -31.02
C GLY A 110 -28.89 11.48 -30.17
N THR A 111 -29.80 11.54 -29.21
CA THR A 111 -30.34 12.79 -28.68
C THR A 111 -29.83 13.14 -27.28
N VAL A 112 -28.77 12.49 -26.82
CA VAL A 112 -28.10 12.80 -25.55
C VAL A 112 -26.89 13.68 -25.83
N THR A 113 -26.70 14.74 -25.05
CA THR A 113 -25.42 15.48 -25.07
C THR A 113 -24.32 14.61 -24.47
N THR A 114 -23.54 13.97 -25.33
CA THR A 114 -22.28 13.31 -24.98
C THR A 114 -21.13 14.31 -24.98
N PRO A 115 -20.08 14.11 -24.17
CA PRO A 115 -18.84 14.85 -24.31
C PRO A 115 -18.28 14.68 -25.73
N GLN A 116 -17.73 15.75 -26.29
CA GLN A 116 -16.99 15.67 -27.55
C GLN A 116 -15.62 15.07 -27.25
N LEU A 117 -15.32 13.89 -27.80
CA LEU A 117 -14.06 13.20 -27.60
C LEU A 117 -13.39 12.98 -28.95
N GLY A 118 -12.15 13.46 -29.09
CA GLY A 118 -11.37 13.34 -30.32
C GLY A 118 -9.89 13.07 -30.02
N VAL A 119 -9.07 13.06 -31.07
CA VAL A 119 -7.62 12.92 -30.96
C VAL A 119 -6.97 14.09 -31.68
N ASN A 120 -6.09 14.80 -31.00
CA ASN A 120 -5.31 15.85 -31.62
C ASN A 120 -4.24 15.19 -32.51
N PRO A 121 -4.27 15.37 -33.84
CA PRO A 121 -3.33 14.72 -34.74
C PRO A 121 -1.92 15.33 -34.67
N GLU A 122 -1.79 16.55 -34.15
CA GLU A 122 -0.50 17.23 -33.98
C GLU A 122 0.23 16.78 -32.70
N THR A 123 -0.53 16.51 -31.63
CA THR A 123 0.04 16.15 -30.32
C THR A 123 -0.10 14.67 -29.96
N GLY A 124 -0.97 13.93 -30.65
CA GLY A 124 -1.27 12.52 -30.35
C GLY A 124 -2.08 12.30 -29.07
N LYS A 125 -2.65 13.37 -28.51
CA LYS A 125 -3.36 13.36 -27.21
C LYS A 125 -4.87 13.29 -27.37
N TRP A 126 -5.55 12.84 -26.32
CA TRP A 126 -7.00 12.94 -26.28
C TRP A 126 -7.42 14.41 -26.22
N MET A 127 -8.42 14.76 -27.03
CA MET A 127 -9.15 16.01 -26.91
C MET A 127 -10.48 15.76 -26.23
N LEU A 128 -10.77 16.54 -25.19
CA LEU A 128 -12.06 16.55 -24.51
C LEU A 128 -12.69 17.93 -24.70
N ASN A 129 -13.87 17.98 -25.30
CA ASN A 129 -14.58 19.22 -25.63
C ASN A 129 -13.70 20.25 -26.37
N GLY A 130 -12.91 19.77 -27.33
CA GLY A 130 -12.02 20.59 -28.15
C GLY A 130 -10.72 21.05 -27.48
N SER A 131 -10.42 20.58 -26.26
CA SER A 131 -9.18 20.92 -25.55
C SER A 131 -8.30 19.69 -25.33
N ASP A 132 -6.99 19.84 -25.56
CA ASP A 132 -6.00 18.80 -25.29
C ASP A 132 -5.98 18.44 -23.80
N THR A 133 -6.10 17.14 -23.53
CA THR A 133 -5.81 16.57 -22.21
C THR A 133 -4.31 16.31 -22.08
N PRO A 134 -3.77 16.07 -20.86
CA PRO A 134 -2.37 15.67 -20.71
C PRO A 134 -2.11 14.20 -21.12
N TYR A 135 -3.15 13.42 -21.45
CA TYR A 135 -3.09 11.97 -21.66
C TYR A 135 -2.96 11.62 -23.15
N ASN A 136 -2.17 10.59 -23.46
CA ASN A 136 -1.89 10.19 -24.84
C ASN A 136 -3.00 9.26 -25.37
N ALA A 137 -3.49 9.55 -26.57
CA ALA A 137 -4.47 8.71 -27.27
C ALA A 137 -3.80 7.66 -28.17
N VAL A 138 -2.64 8.01 -28.71
CA VAL A 138 -1.82 7.14 -29.54
C VAL A 138 -0.76 6.47 -28.66
N GLY A 139 -0.64 5.15 -28.76
CA GLY A 139 0.40 4.41 -28.04
C GLY A 139 1.80 4.80 -28.54
N ALA A 140 2.72 5.10 -27.62
CA ALA A 140 4.06 5.56 -27.97
C ALA A 140 4.95 4.44 -28.57
N ASP A 141 4.65 3.16 -28.25
CA ASP A 141 5.27 1.97 -28.82
C ASP A 141 4.37 0.71 -28.60
N SER A 142 4.78 -0.46 -29.11
CA SER A 142 4.01 -1.72 -29.02
C SER A 142 3.81 -2.28 -27.61
N SER A 143 4.41 -1.69 -26.58
CA SER A 143 4.49 -2.26 -25.25
C SER A 143 3.52 -1.65 -24.24
N VAL A 144 2.87 -0.53 -24.59
CA VAL A 144 1.95 0.23 -23.74
C VAL A 144 0.69 0.57 -24.53
N ASP A 145 -0.48 0.14 -24.05
CA ASP A 145 -1.76 0.60 -24.58
C ASP A 145 -1.87 2.13 -24.37
N GLY A 146 -2.51 2.86 -25.29
CA GLY A 146 -2.80 4.28 -25.07
C GLY A 146 -3.59 4.48 -23.77
N ASP A 147 -3.45 5.64 -23.12
CA ASP A 147 -4.29 5.98 -21.98
C ASP A 147 -5.74 5.94 -22.46
N LYS A 148 -6.66 5.24 -21.78
CA LYS A 148 -8.07 5.22 -22.21
C LYS A 148 -8.91 6.10 -21.26
N PRO A 149 -9.70 7.06 -21.78
CA PRO A 149 -10.70 7.73 -20.97
C PRO A 149 -11.85 6.77 -20.66
N GLU A 150 -12.32 6.79 -19.42
CA GLU A 150 -13.56 6.14 -19.02
C GLU A 150 -14.54 7.20 -18.57
N PHE A 151 -15.78 7.11 -19.04
CA PHE A 151 -16.85 8.02 -18.68
C PHE A 151 -17.81 7.41 -17.66
N ASN A 152 -18.38 8.29 -16.84
CA ASN A 152 -19.44 7.99 -15.89
C ASN A 152 -20.41 9.17 -15.80
N ILE A 153 -21.60 8.90 -15.28
CA ILE A 153 -22.61 9.91 -15.01
C ILE A 153 -22.80 10.03 -13.49
N ALA A 154 -22.70 11.25 -12.98
CA ALA A 154 -22.92 11.57 -11.57
C ALA A 154 -24.11 12.52 -11.38
N LEU A 155 -24.77 12.44 -10.22
CA LEU A 155 -25.88 13.31 -9.86
C LEU A 155 -25.38 14.56 -9.12
N ASP A 156 -25.67 15.73 -9.65
CA ASP A 156 -25.49 16.98 -8.93
C ASP A 156 -26.63 17.15 -7.91
N ASN A 157 -26.33 17.00 -6.63
CA ASN A 157 -27.34 17.11 -5.56
C ASN A 157 -27.92 18.53 -5.43
N SER A 158 -27.22 19.56 -5.94
CA SER A 158 -27.67 20.96 -5.83
C SER A 158 -28.67 21.33 -6.93
N THR A 159 -28.42 20.92 -8.17
CA THR A 159 -29.29 21.21 -9.33
C THR A 159 -30.26 20.08 -9.67
N ARG A 160 -30.06 18.88 -9.07
CA ARG A 160 -30.80 17.65 -9.36
C ARG A 160 -30.66 17.20 -10.83
N GLN A 161 -29.55 17.57 -11.46
CA GLN A 161 -29.23 17.20 -12.84
C GLN A 161 -28.03 16.24 -12.87
N TYR A 162 -27.99 15.40 -13.90
CA TYR A 162 -26.87 14.50 -14.15
C TYR A 162 -25.78 15.21 -14.95
N TYR A 163 -24.52 14.96 -14.62
CA TYR A 163 -23.36 15.52 -15.32
C TYR A 163 -22.30 14.45 -15.59
N TRP A 164 -21.46 14.70 -16.58
CA TRP A 164 -20.43 13.78 -17.02
C TRP A 164 -19.18 13.85 -16.15
N GLN A 165 -18.62 12.68 -15.85
CA GLN A 165 -17.31 12.52 -15.24
C GLN A 165 -16.42 11.67 -16.15
N VAL A 166 -15.12 11.89 -16.05
CA VAL A 166 -14.09 11.15 -16.77
C VAL A 166 -12.97 10.74 -15.81
N ARG A 167 -12.35 9.60 -16.05
CA ARG A 167 -11.07 9.19 -15.44
C ARG A 167 -10.17 8.57 -16.49
N PHE A 168 -8.86 8.55 -16.24
CA PHE A 168 -7.88 7.91 -17.10
C PHE A 168 -7.18 6.83 -16.28
N GLY A 169 -7.55 5.55 -16.50
CA GLY A 169 -7.06 4.42 -15.71
C GLY A 169 -7.90 4.08 -14.47
N ASP A 170 -7.72 2.85 -13.96
CA ASP A 170 -8.60 2.27 -12.94
C ASP A 170 -8.38 2.80 -11.52
N SER A 171 -7.21 3.35 -11.24
CA SER A 171 -6.81 3.89 -9.92
C SER A 171 -7.04 5.39 -9.76
N GLU A 172 -7.28 6.13 -10.85
CA GLU A 172 -7.43 7.58 -10.82
C GLU A 172 -8.83 8.00 -10.33
N PRO A 173 -8.94 9.13 -9.59
CA PRO A 173 -10.23 9.64 -9.16
C PRO A 173 -11.04 10.21 -10.34
N TRP A 174 -12.37 10.08 -10.25
CA TRP A 174 -13.30 10.68 -11.21
C TRP A 174 -13.21 12.22 -11.21
N GLN A 175 -13.00 12.80 -12.39
CA GLN A 175 -12.96 14.24 -12.62
C GLN A 175 -14.23 14.69 -13.35
N ASN A 176 -14.67 15.93 -13.13
CA ASN A 176 -15.82 16.47 -13.85
C ASN A 176 -15.40 16.80 -15.28
N VAL A 177 -16.25 16.45 -16.25
CA VAL A 177 -16.07 16.91 -17.63
C VAL A 177 -16.53 18.37 -17.69
N THR A 178 -15.66 19.24 -18.19
CA THR A 178 -15.93 20.68 -18.34
C THR A 178 -15.97 21.10 -19.80
N ASP A 179 -16.75 22.14 -20.10
CA ASP A 179 -16.71 22.85 -21.39
C ASP A 179 -15.49 23.78 -21.49
N ALA A 180 -15.37 24.51 -22.60
CA ALA A 180 -14.27 25.45 -22.84
C ALA A 180 -14.24 26.63 -21.85
N GLU A 181 -15.33 26.85 -21.10
CA GLU A 181 -15.47 27.89 -20.08
C GLU A 181 -15.42 27.34 -18.65
N ASP A 182 -14.91 26.12 -18.45
CA ASP A 182 -14.77 25.42 -17.16
C ASP A 182 -16.11 25.07 -16.45
N ASN A 183 -17.25 25.11 -17.16
CA ASN A 183 -18.53 24.70 -16.59
C ASN A 183 -18.77 23.19 -16.73
N LYS A 184 -19.46 22.58 -15.77
CA LYS A 184 -19.83 21.15 -15.84
C LYS A 184 -20.69 20.87 -17.07
N VAL A 185 -20.35 19.82 -17.80
CA VAL A 185 -21.16 19.34 -18.91
C VAL A 185 -22.31 18.49 -18.37
N TYR A 186 -23.52 19.06 -18.42
CA TYR A 186 -24.75 18.38 -18.00
C TYR A 186 -25.33 17.49 -19.10
N VAL A 187 -25.93 16.37 -18.69
CA VAL A 187 -26.67 15.45 -19.56
C VAL A 187 -28.00 16.10 -19.92
N THR A 188 -28.25 16.28 -21.21
CA THR A 188 -29.54 16.71 -21.76
C THR A 188 -30.04 15.64 -22.73
N GLU A 189 -31.26 15.18 -22.53
CA GLU A 189 -31.92 14.23 -23.43
C GLU A 189 -32.97 14.95 -24.27
N ALA A 190 -32.97 14.71 -25.57
CA ALA A 190 -34.11 14.97 -26.45
C ALA A 190 -34.67 13.63 -27.00
N GLY A 191 -35.87 13.60 -27.58
CA GLY A 191 -36.28 12.60 -28.59
C GLY A 191 -36.36 11.08 -28.30
N GLY A 192 -35.94 10.53 -27.15
CA GLY A 192 -36.19 9.12 -26.79
C GLY A 192 -35.47 8.04 -27.62
N GLU A 193 -34.49 8.40 -28.45
CA GLU A 193 -33.63 7.45 -29.18
C GLU A 193 -32.27 7.26 -28.48
N LEU A 194 -31.69 6.07 -28.60
CA LEU A 194 -30.33 5.79 -28.13
C LEU A 194 -29.33 6.65 -28.90
N ALA A 195 -28.62 7.54 -28.20
CA ALA A 195 -27.43 8.18 -28.75
C ALA A 195 -26.29 7.17 -28.82
N LYS A 196 -25.87 6.87 -30.04
CA LYS A 196 -24.60 6.17 -30.29
C LYS A 196 -23.49 7.22 -30.46
N ASP A 197 -22.26 6.87 -30.13
CA ASP A 197 -21.19 7.86 -29.99
C ASP A 197 -20.78 8.54 -31.31
N ASN A 198 -20.01 9.62 -31.17
CA ASN A 198 -19.47 10.42 -32.27
C ASN A 198 -17.98 10.11 -32.52
N LEU A 199 -17.47 8.96 -32.05
CA LEU A 199 -16.06 8.61 -32.17
C LEU A 199 -15.76 8.06 -33.57
N PHE A 200 -16.67 7.23 -34.09
CA PHE A 200 -16.49 6.51 -35.34
C PHE A 200 -17.46 6.94 -36.43
N LYS A 201 -16.93 7.10 -37.64
CA LYS A 201 -17.72 7.35 -38.84
C LYS A 201 -18.16 6.04 -39.49
N ASP A 202 -17.24 5.10 -39.60
CA ASP A 202 -17.47 3.83 -40.29
C ASP A 202 -16.42 2.78 -39.90
N ALA A 203 -16.74 1.50 -40.10
CA ALA A 203 -15.76 0.44 -40.11
C ALA A 203 -16.22 -0.70 -41.01
N GLU A 204 -15.25 -1.33 -41.66
CA GLU A 204 -15.50 -2.40 -42.60
C GLU A 204 -14.32 -3.37 -42.65
N VAL A 205 -14.56 -4.54 -43.24
CA VAL A 205 -13.51 -5.51 -43.53
C VAL A 205 -13.20 -5.43 -45.02
N GLU A 206 -12.01 -4.94 -45.35
CA GLU A 206 -11.48 -4.92 -46.71
C GLU A 206 -10.40 -6.01 -46.86
N GLU A 207 -10.70 -7.06 -47.63
CA GLU A 207 -9.79 -8.20 -47.84
C GLU A 207 -9.30 -8.84 -46.52
N ASN A 208 -8.07 -8.54 -46.11
CA ASN A 208 -7.43 -9.05 -44.89
C ASN A 208 -7.16 -7.93 -43.88
N GLU A 209 -7.86 -6.81 -43.96
CA GLU A 209 -7.72 -5.67 -43.06
C GLU A 209 -9.09 -5.27 -42.48
N PHE A 210 -9.09 -4.90 -41.21
CA PHE A 210 -10.19 -4.18 -40.59
C PHE A 210 -9.89 -2.68 -40.70
N VAL A 211 -10.70 -1.98 -41.48
CA VAL A 211 -10.57 -0.55 -41.76
C VAL A 211 -11.51 0.20 -40.84
N LEU A 212 -10.97 1.08 -40.01
CA LEU A 212 -11.72 1.88 -39.05
C LEU A 212 -11.53 3.36 -39.34
N THR A 213 -12.64 4.06 -39.56
CA THR A 213 -12.67 5.50 -39.83
C THR A 213 -13.20 6.25 -38.61
N TYR A 214 -12.42 7.19 -38.07
CA TYR A 214 -12.76 7.94 -36.86
C TYR A 214 -12.69 9.46 -37.07
N TYR A 215 -13.45 10.20 -36.26
CA TYR A 215 -13.46 11.67 -36.29
C TYR A 215 -12.31 12.23 -35.47
N ILE A 216 -11.57 13.18 -36.05
CA ILE A 216 -10.36 13.74 -35.41
C ILE A 216 -10.75 14.79 -34.36
N ASN A 217 -11.73 15.64 -34.68
CA ASN A 217 -12.11 16.79 -33.83
C ASN A 217 -13.01 16.44 -32.64
N GLY A 218 -13.55 15.23 -32.61
CA GLY A 218 -14.47 14.77 -31.55
C GLY A 218 -15.86 15.40 -31.55
N ASP A 219 -16.18 16.21 -32.55
CA ASP A 219 -17.51 16.81 -32.77
C ASP A 219 -18.42 15.92 -33.64
N GLY A 220 -17.92 14.76 -34.09
CA GLY A 220 -18.63 13.86 -35.00
C GLY A 220 -18.76 14.41 -36.42
N GLN A 221 -17.88 15.33 -36.83
CA GLN A 221 -17.83 15.92 -38.16
C GLN A 221 -16.43 15.82 -38.75
N ASP A 222 -16.33 15.94 -40.09
CA ASP A 222 -15.05 15.93 -40.79
C ASP A 222 -14.11 17.03 -40.24
N PRO A 223 -12.78 16.79 -40.17
CA PRO A 223 -12.05 15.73 -40.85
C PRO A 223 -12.03 14.37 -40.11
N THR A 224 -11.90 13.30 -40.90
CA THR A 224 -11.70 11.93 -40.42
C THR A 224 -10.32 11.38 -40.75
N ALA A 225 -9.89 10.38 -40.00
CA ALA A 225 -8.71 9.57 -40.28
C ALA A 225 -9.06 8.08 -40.29
N GLU A 226 -8.20 7.28 -40.93
CA GLU A 226 -8.34 5.83 -41.05
C GLU A 226 -7.21 5.12 -40.31
N VAL A 227 -7.53 4.02 -39.63
CA VAL A 227 -6.55 3.03 -39.18
C VAL A 227 -6.90 1.68 -39.79
N ARG A 228 -5.88 1.01 -40.35
CA ARG A 228 -6.01 -0.30 -41.01
C ARG A 228 -5.33 -1.34 -40.17
N ILE A 229 -6.09 -2.29 -39.64
CA ILE A 229 -5.58 -3.33 -38.74
C ILE A 229 -5.58 -4.66 -39.48
N PRO A 230 -4.43 -5.36 -39.60
CA PRO A 230 -4.35 -6.61 -40.32
C PRO A 230 -5.09 -7.74 -39.59
N ILE A 231 -5.74 -8.62 -40.36
CA ILE A 231 -6.40 -9.83 -39.87
C ILE A 231 -5.47 -11.03 -40.12
N ILE A 232 -4.90 -11.58 -39.05
CA ILE A 232 -3.91 -12.66 -39.08
C ILE A 232 -4.43 -13.87 -38.29
N SER A 233 -5.16 -14.76 -38.96
CA SER A 233 -5.91 -15.85 -38.31
C SER A 233 -5.09 -16.89 -37.55
N ASP A 234 -3.82 -17.10 -37.92
CA ASP A 234 -2.92 -18.04 -37.22
C ASP A 234 -1.83 -17.32 -36.39
N LEU A 235 -2.14 -16.15 -35.86
CA LEU A 235 -1.27 -15.46 -34.89
C LEU A 235 -2.04 -15.23 -33.58
N SER A 236 -1.61 -15.90 -32.50
CA SER A 236 -2.16 -15.68 -31.16
C SER A 236 -1.18 -16.05 -30.05
N CYS A 237 -1.23 -15.32 -28.92
CA CYS A 237 -0.50 -15.64 -27.70
C CYS A 237 -1.36 -15.31 -26.48
N VAL A 238 -1.72 -16.31 -25.66
CA VAL A 238 -2.54 -16.12 -24.46
C VAL A 238 -2.02 -17.00 -23.32
N ILE A 239 -1.73 -16.41 -22.15
CA ILE A 239 -1.35 -17.16 -20.94
C ILE A 239 -2.60 -17.38 -20.08
N ASN A 240 -2.94 -18.63 -19.82
CA ASN A 240 -4.11 -19.04 -19.05
C ASN A 240 -3.71 -19.49 -17.64
N VAL A 241 -3.49 -18.53 -16.73
CA VAL A 241 -3.27 -18.84 -15.31
C VAL A 241 -4.63 -19.07 -14.64
N PRO A 242 -4.84 -20.20 -13.92
CA PRO A 242 -6.07 -20.42 -13.17
C PRO A 242 -6.28 -19.34 -12.11
N GLU A 243 -7.50 -18.82 -11.98
CA GLU A 243 -7.84 -17.76 -11.00
C GLU A 243 -7.47 -18.15 -9.56
N LYS A 244 -7.56 -19.44 -9.21
CA LYS A 244 -7.15 -19.99 -7.90
C LYS A 244 -5.65 -19.85 -7.60
N ASP A 245 -4.83 -19.64 -8.62
CA ASP A 245 -3.37 -19.50 -8.53
C ASP A 245 -2.96 -18.02 -8.63
N MET A 246 -3.93 -17.11 -8.81
CA MET A 246 -3.75 -15.67 -8.85
C MET A 246 -4.15 -15.04 -7.50
N ALA A 247 -3.31 -14.19 -6.94
CA ALA A 247 -3.58 -13.42 -5.75
C ALA A 247 -3.03 -11.99 -5.91
N ASP A 248 -3.85 -10.98 -5.67
CA ASP A 248 -3.53 -9.54 -5.85
C ASP A 248 -2.97 -9.20 -7.25
N GLY A 249 -3.42 -9.91 -8.29
CA GLY A 249 -2.91 -9.73 -9.65
C GLY A 249 -1.56 -10.42 -9.94
N TYR A 250 -1.04 -11.21 -9.01
CA TYR A 250 0.17 -12.01 -9.17
C TYR A 250 -0.15 -13.49 -9.25
N TRP A 251 0.53 -14.20 -10.15
CA TRP A 251 0.61 -15.65 -10.14
C TRP A 251 1.58 -16.10 -9.05
N GLU A 252 1.06 -16.82 -8.04
CA GLU A 252 1.88 -17.29 -6.92
C GLU A 252 2.59 -18.60 -7.23
N ILE A 253 3.93 -18.55 -7.17
CA ILE A 253 4.81 -19.65 -7.54
C ILE A 253 5.34 -20.31 -6.26
N GLY A 254 5.02 -21.60 -6.07
CA GLY A 254 5.54 -22.38 -4.95
C GLY A 254 7.01 -22.79 -5.12
N ALA A 255 7.58 -23.40 -4.09
CA ALA A 255 8.96 -23.89 -4.10
C ALA A 255 9.27 -24.86 -5.26
N ASP A 256 8.30 -25.68 -5.65
CA ASP A 256 8.42 -26.63 -6.77
C ASP A 256 8.14 -26.00 -8.15
N GLY A 257 7.89 -24.68 -8.20
CA GLY A 257 7.41 -23.97 -9.39
C GLY A 257 5.90 -24.05 -9.58
N ALA A 258 5.42 -23.48 -10.67
CA ALA A 258 4.03 -23.56 -11.11
C ALA A 258 3.95 -23.67 -12.64
N SER A 259 2.83 -24.20 -13.14
CA SER A 259 2.59 -24.31 -14.57
C SER A 259 1.20 -23.77 -14.95
N ALA A 260 1.12 -23.17 -16.12
CA ALA A 260 -0.10 -22.66 -16.73
C ALA A 260 -0.19 -23.11 -18.20
N GLU A 261 -1.41 -23.20 -18.73
CA GLU A 261 -1.59 -23.42 -20.17
C GLU A 261 -1.30 -22.11 -20.91
N VAL A 262 -0.68 -22.20 -22.07
CA VAL A 262 -0.46 -21.05 -22.96
C VAL A 262 -0.87 -21.42 -24.38
N GLU A 263 -1.71 -20.58 -24.99
CA GLU A 263 -2.11 -20.70 -26.38
C GLU A 263 -1.09 -19.98 -27.27
N ILE A 264 -0.54 -20.68 -28.25
CA ILE A 264 0.51 -20.21 -29.16
C ILE A 264 0.12 -20.59 -30.59
N LYS A 265 -0.06 -19.58 -31.44
CA LYS A 265 -0.17 -19.71 -32.90
C LYS A 265 0.75 -18.69 -33.56
N GLY A 266 1.63 -19.15 -34.45
CA GLY A 266 2.59 -18.32 -35.18
C GLY A 266 3.79 -19.15 -35.65
N ASP A 267 4.80 -18.48 -36.18
CA ASP A 267 5.99 -19.10 -36.76
C ASP A 267 7.07 -19.41 -35.71
N HIS A 268 7.35 -18.46 -34.80
CA HIS A 268 8.30 -18.66 -33.70
C HIS A 268 7.78 -18.03 -32.41
N TRP A 269 8.23 -18.55 -31.26
CA TRP A 269 7.90 -18.03 -29.95
C TRP A 269 9.11 -17.94 -29.02
N PHE A 270 9.01 -17.05 -28.04
CA PHE A 270 10.02 -16.77 -27.03
C PHE A 270 9.34 -16.62 -25.67
N VAL A 271 10.06 -17.00 -24.60
CA VAL A 271 9.64 -16.76 -23.22
C VAL A 271 10.73 -16.02 -22.48
N ILE A 272 10.34 -15.06 -21.66
CA ILE A 272 11.22 -14.17 -20.92
C ILE A 272 10.75 -14.18 -19.47
N ALA A 273 11.67 -14.40 -18.54
CA ALA A 273 11.43 -14.35 -17.11
C ALA A 273 12.12 -13.12 -16.49
N PRO A 274 11.56 -12.57 -15.39
CA PRO A 274 12.19 -11.49 -14.63
C PRO A 274 13.44 -11.98 -13.89
N HIS A 275 14.26 -11.05 -13.40
CA HIS A 275 15.48 -11.42 -12.66
C HIS A 275 15.16 -12.30 -11.44
N GLY A 276 15.90 -13.39 -11.24
CA GLY A 276 15.67 -14.34 -10.16
C GLY A 276 14.59 -15.39 -10.45
N TRP A 277 14.08 -15.46 -11.68
CA TRP A 277 13.06 -16.41 -12.12
C TRP A 277 13.49 -17.14 -13.40
N GLU A 278 13.03 -18.37 -13.56
CA GLU A 278 13.16 -19.15 -14.79
C GLU A 278 11.77 -19.46 -15.35
N ALA A 279 11.60 -19.31 -16.66
CA ALA A 279 10.37 -19.68 -17.36
C ALA A 279 10.70 -20.49 -18.63
N SER A 280 9.88 -21.48 -18.95
CA SER A 280 10.01 -22.31 -20.15
C SER A 280 8.66 -22.69 -20.74
N ILE A 281 8.64 -22.91 -22.07
CA ILE A 281 7.49 -23.42 -22.81
C ILE A 281 7.79 -24.88 -23.18
N SER A 282 6.81 -25.78 -23.05
CA SER A 282 6.96 -27.17 -23.47
C SER A 282 7.34 -27.29 -24.95
N GLU A 283 8.23 -28.23 -25.28
CA GLU A 283 8.76 -28.42 -26.64
C GLU A 283 7.70 -28.79 -27.69
N THR A 284 6.60 -29.42 -27.25
CA THR A 284 5.51 -29.86 -28.13
C THR A 284 4.28 -28.98 -27.95
N LEU A 285 3.77 -28.43 -29.05
CA LEU A 285 2.44 -27.83 -29.11
C LEU A 285 1.42 -28.89 -29.49
N THR A 286 0.32 -28.99 -28.74
CA THR A 286 -0.84 -29.83 -29.09
C THR A 286 -2.02 -28.89 -29.37
N ASP A 287 -2.52 -28.87 -30.61
CA ASP A 287 -3.61 -28.00 -31.04
C ASP A 287 -3.39 -26.50 -30.75
N GLY A 288 -2.14 -26.03 -30.87
CA GLY A 288 -1.77 -24.64 -30.58
C GLY A 288 -1.70 -24.33 -29.08
N LYS A 289 -1.63 -25.34 -28.21
CA LYS A 289 -1.47 -25.20 -26.77
C LYS A 289 -0.15 -25.79 -26.30
N ALA A 290 0.48 -25.11 -25.34
CA ALA A 290 1.70 -25.55 -24.67
C ALA A 290 1.57 -25.33 -23.15
N THR A 291 2.52 -25.85 -22.40
CA THR A 291 2.64 -25.60 -20.95
C THR A 291 3.74 -24.58 -20.70
N LEU A 292 3.38 -23.46 -20.08
CA LEU A 292 4.31 -22.49 -19.50
C LEU A 292 4.66 -22.94 -18.08
N THR A 293 5.93 -23.15 -17.78
CA THR A 293 6.42 -23.46 -16.43
C THR A 293 7.26 -22.31 -15.90
N VAL A 294 7.02 -21.89 -14.66
CA VAL A 294 7.75 -20.82 -13.97
C VAL A 294 8.23 -21.30 -12.61
N LYS A 295 9.47 -20.96 -12.25
CA LYS A 295 10.07 -21.28 -10.94
C LYS A 295 11.06 -20.21 -10.51
N LYS A 296 11.29 -20.11 -9.19
CA LYS A 296 12.34 -19.23 -8.66
C LYS A 296 13.73 -19.82 -8.90
N SER A 297 14.70 -18.96 -9.23
CA SER A 297 16.09 -19.37 -9.48
C SER A 297 17.06 -18.29 -9.02
N ALA A 298 17.85 -18.60 -8.00
CA ALA A 298 18.83 -17.68 -7.42
C ALA A 298 19.99 -17.32 -8.38
N THR A 299 20.15 -18.07 -9.47
CA THR A 299 21.21 -17.88 -10.46
C THR A 299 20.72 -17.30 -11.79
N ALA A 300 19.41 -17.15 -11.96
CA ALA A 300 18.83 -16.66 -13.21
C ALA A 300 19.00 -15.15 -13.34
N SER A 301 19.72 -14.74 -14.39
CA SER A 301 19.74 -13.35 -14.86
C SER A 301 18.47 -13.07 -15.67
N ALA A 302 18.00 -11.82 -15.69
CA ALA A 302 16.89 -11.43 -16.55
C ALA A 302 17.16 -11.84 -18.00
N GLY A 303 16.14 -12.34 -18.70
CA GLY A 303 16.26 -12.72 -20.12
C GLY A 303 16.78 -11.58 -20.98
N LEU A 304 17.46 -11.91 -22.10
CA LEU A 304 17.94 -10.95 -23.10
C LEU A 304 16.85 -9.91 -23.42
N LYS A 305 17.22 -8.61 -23.44
CA LYS A 305 16.33 -7.51 -23.81
C LYS A 305 15.59 -7.85 -25.12
N SER A 306 14.30 -8.13 -25.06
CA SER A 306 13.47 -8.27 -26.26
C SER A 306 13.00 -6.89 -26.73
N ARG A 307 12.43 -6.80 -27.93
CA ARG A 307 11.89 -5.56 -28.49
C ARG A 307 10.71 -4.97 -27.69
N ALA A 308 10.16 -5.71 -26.73
CA ALA A 308 9.14 -5.20 -25.82
C ALA A 308 9.82 -4.61 -24.57
N THR A 309 9.41 -3.40 -24.19
CA THR A 309 9.76 -2.72 -22.95
C THR A 309 9.15 -3.48 -21.76
N ALA A 310 9.72 -4.65 -21.44
CA ALA A 310 9.27 -5.45 -20.29
C ALA A 310 9.82 -4.82 -19.02
N ASN A 311 8.91 -4.51 -18.07
CA ASN A 311 9.30 -4.29 -16.70
C ASN A 311 9.86 -5.63 -16.16
N ASN A 312 11.18 -5.76 -16.10
CA ASN A 312 11.86 -7.03 -15.83
C ASN A 312 11.98 -7.37 -14.32
N THR A 313 11.14 -6.75 -13.50
CA THR A 313 11.10 -6.93 -12.04
C THR A 313 10.24 -8.11 -11.61
N ASP A 314 9.08 -8.30 -12.25
CA ASP A 314 8.04 -9.24 -11.79
C ASP A 314 7.18 -9.84 -12.91
N GLU A 315 7.49 -9.60 -14.20
CA GLU A 315 6.68 -10.10 -15.33
C GLU A 315 7.34 -11.27 -16.09
N VAL A 316 6.58 -12.35 -16.28
CA VAL A 316 6.86 -13.38 -17.29
C VAL A 316 6.16 -13.00 -18.59
N VAL A 317 6.89 -13.00 -19.70
CA VAL A 317 6.41 -12.59 -21.02
C VAL A 317 6.55 -13.73 -22.01
N VAL A 318 5.49 -14.03 -22.75
CA VAL A 318 5.51 -14.93 -23.91
C VAL A 318 5.24 -14.10 -25.16
N GLN A 319 6.08 -14.29 -26.19
CA GLN A 319 5.99 -13.57 -27.45
C GLN A 319 5.92 -14.57 -28.60
N VAL A 320 5.06 -14.33 -29.58
CA VAL A 320 4.88 -15.18 -30.75
C VAL A 320 4.87 -14.29 -31.98
N ASN A 321 5.62 -14.63 -33.03
CA ASN A 321 5.65 -13.85 -34.26
C ASN A 321 5.06 -14.62 -35.45
N LYS A 322 4.47 -13.89 -36.40
CA LYS A 322 4.13 -14.39 -37.74
C LYS A 322 4.45 -13.30 -38.77
N GLY A 323 5.45 -13.55 -39.62
CA GLY A 323 6.05 -12.49 -40.43
C GLY A 323 6.51 -11.31 -39.57
N MET A 324 6.00 -10.11 -39.86
CA MET A 324 6.33 -8.86 -39.16
C MET A 324 5.44 -8.55 -37.94
N TYR A 325 4.39 -9.34 -37.72
CA TYR A 325 3.42 -9.15 -36.64
C TYR A 325 3.75 -10.02 -35.42
N TRP A 326 3.40 -9.52 -34.24
CA TRP A 326 3.70 -10.14 -32.96
C TRP A 326 2.47 -10.21 -32.08
N ALA A 327 2.26 -11.35 -31.41
CA ALA A 327 1.34 -11.51 -30.30
C ALA A 327 2.15 -11.61 -29.00
N VAL A 328 1.74 -10.89 -27.96
CA VAL A 328 2.47 -10.82 -26.69
C VAL A 328 1.50 -11.04 -25.54
N ALA A 329 1.83 -11.98 -24.64
CA ALA A 329 1.13 -12.20 -23.40
C ALA A 329 2.07 -11.98 -22.20
N LYS A 330 1.55 -11.40 -21.12
CA LYS A 330 2.30 -11.08 -19.90
C LYS A 330 1.54 -11.59 -18.67
N VAL A 331 2.27 -12.01 -17.64
CA VAL A 331 1.72 -12.30 -16.31
C VAL A 331 2.71 -11.91 -15.22
N LYS A 332 2.23 -11.29 -14.14
CA LYS A 332 3.05 -10.96 -12.97
C LYS A 332 3.23 -12.18 -12.09
N VAL A 333 4.42 -12.37 -11.50
CA VAL A 333 4.76 -13.53 -10.68
C VAL A 333 5.32 -13.11 -9.31
N ARG A 334 5.00 -13.87 -8.26
CA ARG A 334 5.60 -13.73 -6.92
C ARG A 334 5.74 -15.09 -6.25
N GLU A 335 6.47 -15.17 -5.14
CA GLU A 335 6.53 -16.40 -4.35
C GLU A 335 5.22 -16.65 -3.61
N LYS A 336 4.88 -17.94 -3.45
CA LYS A 336 3.75 -18.37 -2.65
C LYS A 336 4.13 -18.44 -1.16
N VAL A 337 3.29 -17.89 -0.29
CA VAL A 337 3.44 -18.04 1.17
C VAL A 337 3.09 -19.47 1.59
N THR A 338 4.06 -20.25 2.08
CA THR A 338 3.86 -21.67 2.43
C THR A 338 3.62 -21.93 3.91
N ASP A 339 4.15 -21.10 4.82
CA ASP A 339 4.12 -21.36 6.27
C ASP A 339 3.51 -20.19 7.06
N TYR A 340 2.22 -20.31 7.37
CA TYR A 340 1.54 -19.39 8.27
C TYR A 340 1.93 -19.66 9.74
N PHE A 341 2.05 -18.62 10.56
CA PHE A 341 2.54 -18.77 11.94
C PHE A 341 1.70 -19.73 12.81
N ASN A 342 0.38 -19.78 12.63
CA ASN A 342 -0.47 -20.74 13.32
C ASN A 342 -0.11 -22.20 12.96
N GLN A 343 0.23 -22.47 11.70
CA GLN A 343 0.62 -23.80 11.26
C GLN A 343 1.96 -24.20 11.87
N VAL A 344 2.95 -23.28 11.86
CA VAL A 344 4.25 -23.46 12.53
C VAL A 344 4.04 -23.81 14.01
N TYR A 345 3.23 -23.02 14.72
CA TYR A 345 2.90 -23.26 16.13
C TYR A 345 2.18 -24.58 16.36
N SER A 346 1.18 -24.92 15.53
CA SER A 346 0.38 -26.14 15.64
C SER A 346 1.19 -27.40 15.36
N ASN A 347 2.23 -27.31 14.53
CA ASN A 347 3.20 -28.37 14.28
C ASN A 347 4.22 -28.54 15.41
N GLY A 348 4.12 -27.74 16.48
CA GLY A 348 5.05 -27.78 17.63
C GLY A 348 6.39 -27.14 17.34
N GLN A 349 6.49 -26.28 16.33
CA GLN A 349 7.68 -25.51 16.02
C GLN A 349 7.63 -24.13 16.70
N ASP A 350 8.81 -23.53 16.88
CA ASP A 350 8.95 -22.22 17.53
C ASP A 350 8.70 -21.08 16.55
N ILE A 351 7.90 -20.10 16.96
CA ILE A 351 7.86 -18.78 16.32
C ILE A 351 8.85 -17.88 17.06
N VAL A 352 9.87 -17.41 16.34
CA VAL A 352 10.89 -16.50 16.90
C VAL A 352 10.34 -15.07 16.96
N VAL A 353 10.48 -14.43 18.12
CA VAL A 353 10.16 -13.02 18.34
C VAL A 353 11.40 -12.31 18.87
N GLY A 354 11.84 -11.25 18.19
CA GLY A 354 13.08 -10.55 18.52
C GLY A 354 14.31 -11.43 18.32
N GLU A 355 15.28 -11.36 19.23
CA GLU A 355 16.59 -12.03 19.12
C GLU A 355 16.91 -12.89 20.36
N PRO A 356 16.28 -14.07 20.55
CA PRO A 356 16.44 -14.90 21.75
C PRO A 356 17.87 -15.38 22.00
N ASP A 357 18.67 -15.52 20.94
CA ASP A 357 20.01 -16.09 20.98
C ASP A 357 21.11 -15.00 20.90
N ASN A 358 20.76 -13.71 20.99
CA ASN A 358 21.72 -12.59 20.92
C ASN A 358 21.96 -11.94 22.29
N GLU A 359 23.21 -11.92 22.74
CA GLU A 359 23.62 -11.26 24.00
C GLU A 359 23.37 -9.73 24.01
N ASN A 360 23.41 -9.12 22.82
CA ASN A 360 23.08 -7.71 22.57
C ASN A 360 21.64 -7.53 22.05
N GLY A 361 20.78 -8.48 22.37
CA GLY A 361 19.34 -8.40 22.12
C GLY A 361 18.54 -8.91 23.30
N TYR A 362 17.25 -9.09 23.03
CA TYR A 362 16.31 -9.84 23.80
C TYR A 362 15.31 -10.48 22.83
N GLY A 363 14.84 -11.67 23.14
CA GLY A 363 13.79 -12.32 22.37
C GLY A 363 13.35 -13.59 23.05
N LEU A 364 12.33 -14.21 22.47
CA LEU A 364 11.78 -15.46 22.98
C LEU A 364 11.16 -16.27 21.84
N LYS A 365 10.84 -17.52 22.16
CA LYS A 365 10.21 -18.47 21.24
C LYS A 365 8.78 -18.71 21.72
N ILE A 366 7.81 -18.48 20.83
CA ILE A 366 6.41 -18.81 21.09
C ILE A 366 6.15 -20.24 20.60
N ASN A 367 5.71 -21.11 21.50
CA ASN A 367 5.37 -22.50 21.22
C ASN A 367 4.24 -22.98 22.13
N ASN A 368 3.70 -24.16 21.84
CA ASN A 368 2.56 -24.73 22.55
C ASN A 368 2.86 -25.22 23.98
N THR A 369 4.13 -25.26 24.37
CA THR A 369 4.56 -25.70 25.70
C THR A 369 4.58 -24.51 26.67
N ASP A 370 5.21 -23.41 26.26
CA ASP A 370 5.30 -22.20 27.06
C ASP A 370 4.06 -21.32 26.91
N PHE A 371 3.45 -21.27 25.74
CA PHE A 371 2.30 -20.43 25.43
C PHE A 371 1.19 -21.31 24.85
N SER A 372 0.49 -22.05 25.71
CA SER A 372 -0.52 -23.02 25.28
C SER A 372 -1.85 -22.37 24.85
N GLY A 373 -2.67 -23.11 24.10
CA GLY A 373 -4.03 -22.71 23.78
C GLY A 373 -4.19 -21.75 22.58
N GLY A 374 -3.27 -21.76 21.62
CA GLY A 374 -3.35 -20.99 20.37
C GLY A 374 -4.70 -21.09 19.64
N GLN A 375 -5.25 -19.92 19.26
CA GLN A 375 -6.52 -19.80 18.55
C GLN A 375 -6.33 -19.02 17.23
N LEU A 376 -6.94 -19.51 16.14
CA LEU A 376 -7.04 -18.75 14.88
C LEU A 376 -8.31 -17.91 14.89
N LEU A 377 -8.15 -16.60 14.70
CA LEU A 377 -9.23 -15.63 14.69
C LEU A 377 -9.51 -15.17 13.26
N GLN A 378 -10.80 -15.11 12.97
CA GLN A 378 -11.40 -14.61 11.73
C GLN A 378 -11.66 -13.11 11.82
N ASP A 379 -12.00 -12.49 10.70
CA ASP A 379 -12.41 -11.09 10.65
C ASP A 379 -13.58 -10.78 11.61
N ALA A 380 -13.53 -9.59 12.21
CA ALA A 380 -14.47 -9.09 13.22
C ALA A 380 -14.53 -9.88 14.55
N ALA A 381 -13.58 -10.79 14.83
CA ALA A 381 -13.46 -11.41 16.15
C ALA A 381 -13.01 -10.40 17.21
N SER A 382 -13.27 -10.71 18.49
CA SER A 382 -12.83 -9.93 19.64
C SER A 382 -11.87 -10.71 20.54
N ILE A 383 -10.90 -9.99 21.12
CA ILE A 383 -9.97 -10.49 22.12
C ILE A 383 -10.27 -9.77 23.43
N SER A 384 -10.73 -10.52 24.43
CA SER A 384 -11.10 -9.98 25.76
C SER A 384 -10.37 -10.65 26.93
N ASP A 385 -9.51 -11.63 26.65
CA ASP A 385 -8.85 -12.46 27.65
C ASP A 385 -7.36 -12.65 27.35
N ASN A 386 -6.63 -13.15 28.36
CA ASN A 386 -5.27 -13.65 28.20
C ASN A 386 -5.26 -14.88 27.27
N GLY A 387 -4.24 -15.03 26.44
CA GLY A 387 -4.16 -16.15 25.50
C GLY A 387 -3.15 -15.96 24.37
N VAL A 388 -3.19 -16.89 23.41
CA VAL A 388 -2.38 -16.88 22.19
C VAL A 388 -3.32 -16.81 21.00
N TYR A 389 -3.22 -15.74 20.23
CA TYR A 389 -4.13 -15.44 19.13
C TYR A 389 -3.36 -15.25 17.83
N PHE A 390 -3.76 -16.01 16.81
CA PHE A 390 -3.32 -15.86 15.43
C PHE A 390 -4.46 -15.20 14.65
N ILE A 391 -4.19 -14.21 13.83
CA ILE A 391 -5.23 -13.48 13.08
C ILE A 391 -5.06 -13.78 11.60
N GLU A 392 -6.11 -14.18 10.90
CA GLU A 392 -6.02 -14.50 9.47
C GLU A 392 -5.55 -13.32 8.60
N ASP A 393 -5.06 -13.64 7.39
CA ASP A 393 -4.68 -12.63 6.41
C ASP A 393 -5.87 -11.75 6.05
N GLY A 394 -5.65 -10.44 6.00
CA GLY A 394 -6.69 -9.44 5.75
C GLY A 394 -7.72 -9.25 6.88
N ALA A 395 -7.71 -10.07 7.93
CA ALA A 395 -8.66 -9.96 9.02
C ALA A 395 -8.35 -8.78 9.95
N THR A 396 -9.42 -8.14 10.43
CA THR A 396 -9.41 -7.10 11.46
C THR A 396 -10.11 -7.64 12.71
N VAL A 397 -9.42 -7.66 13.83
CA VAL A 397 -9.99 -8.04 15.14
C VAL A 397 -10.01 -6.86 16.09
N THR A 398 -10.88 -6.93 17.09
CA THR A 398 -10.99 -5.93 18.14
C THR A 398 -10.32 -6.42 19.42
N LEU A 399 -9.51 -5.57 20.05
CA LEU A 399 -8.96 -5.82 21.38
C LEU A 399 -9.73 -5.02 22.43
N ASP A 400 -10.47 -5.74 23.25
CA ASP A 400 -11.28 -5.23 24.35
C ASP A 400 -10.44 -5.00 25.63
N ALA A 401 -11.08 -4.42 26.66
CA ALA A 401 -10.44 -4.21 27.95
C ALA A 401 -10.15 -5.53 28.68
N ILE A 402 -8.87 -5.85 28.88
CA ILE A 402 -8.42 -6.98 29.70
C ILE A 402 -8.10 -6.46 31.11
N SER A 403 -8.92 -6.81 32.10
CA SER A 403 -8.84 -6.23 33.46
C SER A 403 -7.65 -6.70 34.30
N ASP A 404 -7.13 -7.90 34.04
CA ASP A 404 -5.95 -8.46 34.71
C ASP A 404 -5.06 -9.13 33.65
N LEU A 405 -4.35 -8.31 32.87
CA LEU A 405 -3.46 -8.81 31.84
C LEU A 405 -2.25 -9.48 32.51
N GLN A 406 -2.03 -10.76 32.19
CA GLN A 406 -0.94 -11.61 32.68
C GLN A 406 -0.11 -12.19 31.53
N SER A 407 -0.74 -12.61 30.43
CA SER A 407 -0.07 -13.24 29.28
C SER A 407 -0.92 -13.08 28.03
N LEU A 408 -0.49 -12.22 27.11
CA LEU A 408 -1.17 -11.96 25.85
C LEU A 408 -0.17 -12.06 24.69
N VAL A 409 -0.44 -12.98 23.76
CA VAL A 409 0.34 -13.15 22.53
C VAL A 409 -0.60 -12.93 21.35
N ILE A 410 -0.28 -11.99 20.47
CA ILE A 410 -1.04 -11.73 19.25
C ILE A 410 -0.09 -11.76 18.05
N VAL A 411 -0.42 -12.57 17.05
CA VAL A 411 0.38 -12.79 15.85
C VAL A 411 -0.49 -12.64 14.60
N GLY A 412 -0.15 -11.74 13.68
CA GLY A 412 -0.76 -11.75 12.35
C GLY A 412 -0.24 -12.96 11.58
N ASN A 413 -1.15 -13.82 11.12
CA ASN A 413 -0.84 -15.20 10.75
C ASN A 413 0.01 -15.31 9.47
N ASN A 414 -0.18 -14.39 8.51
CA ASN A 414 0.59 -14.36 7.27
C ASN A 414 1.95 -13.68 7.50
N PRO A 415 3.09 -14.38 7.41
CA PRO A 415 4.42 -13.79 7.67
C PRO A 415 4.79 -12.61 6.77
N GLU A 416 4.15 -12.44 5.61
CA GLU A 416 4.43 -11.35 4.67
C GLU A 416 3.45 -10.17 4.81
N LYS A 417 2.31 -10.37 5.47
CA LYS A 417 1.24 -9.37 5.57
C LYS A 417 0.71 -9.28 7.00
N PRO A 418 0.84 -8.12 7.67
CA PRO A 418 0.36 -7.97 9.03
C PRO A 418 -1.18 -7.90 9.06
N SER A 419 -1.78 -8.56 10.06
CA SER A 419 -3.22 -8.46 10.33
C SER A 419 -3.55 -7.28 11.24
N THR A 420 -4.79 -6.79 11.23
CA THR A 420 -5.15 -5.58 12.00
C THR A 420 -5.77 -5.91 13.36
N VAL A 421 -5.29 -5.24 14.40
CA VAL A 421 -5.82 -5.26 15.77
C VAL A 421 -6.29 -3.85 16.13
N LYS A 422 -7.61 -3.64 16.19
CA LYS A 422 -8.20 -2.38 16.60
C LYS A 422 -8.34 -2.31 18.11
N VAL A 423 -7.81 -1.26 18.72
CA VAL A 423 -7.93 -1.00 20.16
C VAL A 423 -9.16 -0.14 20.41
N GLU A 424 -10.15 -0.64 21.15
CA GLU A 424 -11.38 0.12 21.45
C GLU A 424 -11.28 0.91 22.77
N ALA A 425 -10.63 0.34 23.80
CA ALA A 425 -10.66 0.85 25.17
C ALA A 425 -9.29 0.76 25.89
N ASN A 426 -9.27 0.84 27.23
CA ASN A 426 -8.06 0.62 28.05
C ASN A 426 -7.67 -0.87 27.98
N SER A 427 -7.14 -1.32 26.85
CA SER A 427 -7.00 -2.75 26.54
C SER A 427 -5.74 -3.42 27.11
N PHE A 428 -4.71 -2.66 27.49
CA PHE A 428 -3.49 -3.18 28.10
C PHE A 428 -3.30 -2.68 29.53
N LEU A 429 -4.20 -3.11 30.40
CA LEU A 429 -4.07 -2.89 31.83
C LEU A 429 -3.26 -4.04 32.45
N LEU A 430 -1.98 -3.77 32.72
CA LEU A 430 -1.11 -4.68 33.44
C LEU A 430 -1.70 -4.93 34.83
N GLY A 431 -2.07 -6.19 35.04
CA GLY A 431 -2.84 -6.68 36.18
C GLY A 431 -2.10 -6.68 37.51
N ALA A 432 -2.84 -6.91 38.59
CA ALA A 432 -2.28 -6.98 39.95
C ALA A 432 -1.57 -8.32 40.23
N THR A 433 -1.74 -9.31 39.36
CA THR A 433 -1.17 -10.66 39.52
C THR A 433 0.26 -10.78 39.00
N GLY A 434 0.68 -9.93 38.06
CA GLY A 434 1.89 -10.16 37.26
C GLY A 434 1.72 -11.33 36.28
N GLY A 435 2.76 -11.63 35.50
CA GLY A 435 2.72 -12.73 34.54
C GLY A 435 3.80 -12.66 33.45
N LYS A 436 3.60 -13.37 32.34
CA LYS A 436 4.53 -13.35 31.20
C LYS A 436 4.57 -11.99 30.51
N GLY A 437 3.42 -11.33 30.40
CA GLY A 437 3.29 -9.99 29.81
C GLY A 437 2.73 -10.03 28.39
N ILE A 438 3.27 -9.22 27.48
CA ILE A 438 2.69 -8.95 26.15
C ILE A 438 3.68 -9.28 25.04
N VAL A 439 3.20 -10.00 24.02
CA VAL A 439 3.93 -10.28 22.77
C VAL A 439 3.05 -9.91 21.60
N MET A 440 3.56 -9.05 20.71
CA MET A 440 2.96 -8.75 19.43
C MET A 440 3.93 -9.04 18.31
N LYS A 441 3.48 -9.80 17.31
CA LYS A 441 4.27 -10.08 16.12
C LYS A 441 3.44 -9.84 14.86
N ASN A 442 4.00 -9.09 13.91
CA ASN A 442 3.43 -8.96 12.57
C ASN A 442 1.95 -8.51 12.58
N VAL A 443 1.65 -7.43 13.33
CA VAL A 443 0.30 -6.86 13.40
C VAL A 443 0.31 -5.35 13.18
N ILE A 444 -0.78 -4.85 12.60
CA ILE A 444 -1.13 -3.43 12.63
C ILE A 444 -1.92 -3.20 13.92
N LEU A 445 -1.29 -2.60 14.94
CA LEU A 445 -1.94 -2.19 16.16
C LEU A 445 -2.53 -0.77 15.97
N ASP A 446 -3.83 -0.72 15.69
CA ASP A 446 -4.56 0.51 15.45
C ASP A 446 -5.20 1.03 16.74
N ALA A 447 -4.53 2.01 17.37
CA ALA A 447 -5.03 2.69 18.56
C ALA A 447 -5.46 4.14 18.31
N GLU A 448 -5.49 4.60 17.06
CA GLU A 448 -5.70 6.01 16.71
C GLU A 448 -7.02 6.56 17.28
N ASN A 449 -8.07 5.73 17.19
CA ASN A 449 -9.43 6.07 17.64
C ASN A 449 -9.80 5.52 19.03
N ALA A 450 -8.88 4.82 19.70
CA ALA A 450 -9.17 4.09 20.93
C ALA A 450 -9.63 4.99 22.09
N THR A 451 -10.72 4.68 22.79
CA THR A 451 -11.36 5.62 23.74
C THR A 451 -10.74 5.65 25.16
N PHE A 452 -9.49 5.23 25.31
CA PHE A 452 -8.86 5.08 26.62
C PHE A 452 -8.47 6.41 27.31
N THR A 453 -8.69 6.44 28.62
CA THR A 453 -8.43 7.62 29.49
C THR A 453 -7.01 7.64 30.04
N ASN A 454 -6.37 6.48 30.17
CA ASN A 454 -5.03 6.36 30.73
C ASN A 454 -4.01 7.15 29.92
N GLY A 455 -2.92 7.57 30.56
CA GLY A 455 -1.89 8.36 29.91
C GLY A 455 -1.00 7.57 28.95
N GLY A 456 -1.06 6.24 28.98
CA GLY A 456 -0.41 5.34 28.03
C GLY A 456 -1.34 4.22 27.60
N LEU A 457 -1.02 3.61 26.46
CA LEU A 457 -1.74 2.45 25.93
C LEU A 457 -1.59 1.24 26.87
N ILE A 458 -0.35 0.99 27.30
CA ILE A 458 0.02 0.04 28.34
C ILE A 458 0.22 0.80 29.64
N ALA A 459 -0.59 0.47 30.64
CA ALA A 459 -0.58 1.09 31.96
C ALA A 459 -0.89 0.05 33.04
N THR A 460 -0.74 0.42 34.31
CA THR A 460 -1.02 -0.50 35.44
C THR A 460 -2.37 -0.21 36.09
N THR A 461 -3.04 -1.27 36.57
CA THR A 461 -4.28 -1.14 37.36
C THR A 461 -4.03 -0.61 38.78
N ALA A 462 -5.04 0.00 39.42
CA ALA A 462 -5.01 0.42 40.82
C ALA A 462 -4.80 -0.79 41.78
N GLY A 463 -3.95 -0.70 42.82
CA GLY A 463 -3.69 -1.83 43.74
C GLY A 463 -2.46 -1.71 44.65
N SER A 464 -2.37 -2.52 45.71
CA SER A 464 -1.33 -2.43 46.75
C SER A 464 -0.26 -3.54 46.72
N VAL A 465 -0.08 -4.23 45.59
CA VAL A 465 0.84 -5.37 45.48
C VAL A 465 1.97 -5.14 44.48
N GLU A 466 3.17 -5.60 44.80
CA GLU A 466 4.27 -5.61 43.83
C GLU A 466 3.95 -6.57 42.68
N THR A 467 4.15 -6.13 41.45
CA THR A 467 3.82 -6.86 40.22
C THR A 467 5.06 -7.05 39.36
N ARG A 468 5.20 -8.24 38.76
CA ARG A 468 6.31 -8.57 37.87
C ARG A 468 5.78 -9.11 36.55
N PHE A 469 6.25 -8.54 35.46
CA PHE A 469 5.99 -8.99 34.10
C PHE A 469 7.29 -9.35 33.39
N ASP A 470 7.36 -10.56 32.83
CA ASP A 470 8.61 -11.06 32.23
C ASP A 470 8.99 -10.30 30.96
N HIS A 471 8.01 -9.91 30.13
CA HIS A 471 8.27 -9.21 28.88
C HIS A 471 7.13 -8.32 28.37
N ILE A 472 7.53 -7.29 27.64
CA ILE A 472 6.70 -6.60 26.64
C ILE A 472 7.52 -6.55 25.35
N ILE A 473 7.05 -7.20 24.29
CA ILE A 473 7.77 -7.26 23.01
C ILE A 473 6.86 -7.00 21.81
N PHE A 474 7.34 -6.16 20.89
CA PHE A 474 6.74 -5.88 19.60
C PHE A 474 7.77 -6.21 18.51
N ASP A 475 7.40 -7.05 17.54
CA ASP A 475 8.30 -7.48 16.45
C ASP A 475 7.57 -7.46 15.10
N GLY A 476 8.07 -6.67 14.14
CA GLY A 476 7.46 -6.59 12.81
C GLY A 476 6.08 -5.91 12.81
N CYS A 477 5.80 -4.99 13.74
CA CYS A 477 4.48 -4.39 13.89
C CYS A 477 4.37 -3.02 13.19
N ASP A 478 3.15 -2.58 12.91
CA ASP A 478 2.82 -1.18 12.61
C ASP A 478 1.90 -0.63 13.71
N VAL A 479 2.38 0.34 14.48
CA VAL A 479 1.68 0.89 15.63
C VAL A 479 1.18 2.29 15.31
N LYS A 480 -0.15 2.44 15.24
CA LYS A 480 -0.82 3.73 15.07
C LYS A 480 -1.22 4.26 16.44
N MET A 481 -0.43 5.20 16.95
CA MET A 481 -0.65 5.75 18.30
C MET A 481 -1.88 6.64 18.36
N ARG A 482 -2.49 6.72 19.55
CA ARG A 482 -3.47 7.77 19.88
C ARG A 482 -2.77 9.09 20.16
N VAL A 483 -3.34 10.20 19.67
CA VAL A 483 -2.88 11.56 19.96
C VAL A 483 -2.69 11.78 21.46
N GLY A 484 -1.52 12.31 21.86
CA GLY A 484 -1.26 12.71 23.25
C GLY A 484 -0.97 11.56 24.22
N LYS A 485 -0.83 10.33 23.73
CA LYS A 485 -0.65 9.12 24.57
C LYS A 485 0.73 8.50 24.38
N MET A 486 1.23 7.90 25.47
CA MET A 486 2.48 7.14 25.49
C MET A 486 2.22 5.66 25.17
N LEU A 487 3.24 4.91 24.76
CA LEU A 487 3.08 3.46 24.58
C LEU A 487 2.99 2.77 25.95
N VAL A 488 4.05 2.87 26.75
CA VAL A 488 4.07 2.41 28.15
C VAL A 488 4.15 3.61 29.08
N ARG A 489 3.24 3.66 30.07
CA ARG A 489 3.24 4.72 31.09
C ARG A 489 3.02 4.16 32.49
N PHE A 490 3.99 4.41 33.36
CA PHE A 490 3.86 4.25 34.81
C PHE A 490 3.72 5.63 35.48
N ASP A 491 2.49 5.94 35.92
CA ASP A 491 2.17 7.20 36.58
C ASP A 491 2.64 7.24 38.05
N ARG A 492 2.56 8.44 38.66
CA ARG A 492 2.71 8.61 40.10
C ARG A 492 1.58 7.90 40.83
N ARG A 493 1.90 7.18 41.91
CA ARG A 493 0.89 6.44 42.66
C ARG A 493 1.06 6.58 44.16
N THR A 494 -0.06 6.69 44.86
CA THR A 494 -0.11 6.78 46.33
C THR A 494 -0.34 5.44 47.02
N ASP A 495 -0.58 4.37 46.25
CA ASP A 495 -0.92 3.03 46.72
C ASP A 495 0.30 2.11 46.89
N ASN A 496 1.52 2.63 46.71
CA ASN A 496 2.79 1.90 46.76
C ASN A 496 2.87 0.71 45.79
N LEU A 497 2.06 0.68 44.72
CA LEU A 497 2.22 -0.32 43.66
C LEU A 497 3.63 -0.18 43.05
N ILE A 498 4.39 -1.26 43.07
CA ILE A 498 5.67 -1.34 42.38
C ILE A 498 5.52 -2.31 41.22
N SER A 499 5.76 -1.85 40.00
CA SER A 499 5.76 -2.71 38.82
C SER A 499 7.18 -2.96 38.34
N THR A 500 7.43 -4.18 37.90
CA THR A 500 8.67 -4.60 37.23
C THR A 500 8.32 -5.08 35.83
N ILE A 501 8.93 -4.46 34.82
CA ILE A 501 8.98 -5.02 33.47
C ILE A 501 10.39 -5.54 33.29
N VAL A 502 10.56 -6.85 33.34
CA VAL A 502 11.89 -7.48 33.32
C VAL A 502 12.56 -7.19 31.98
N ASN A 503 11.84 -7.41 30.89
CA ASN A 503 12.34 -7.15 29.55
C ASN A 503 11.35 -6.31 28.73
N PHE A 504 11.85 -5.30 28.03
CA PHE A 504 11.10 -4.53 27.07
C PHE A 504 11.83 -4.53 25.74
N ALA A 505 11.13 -4.79 24.65
CA ALA A 505 11.74 -4.85 23.34
C ALA A 505 10.80 -4.34 22.23
N ILE A 506 11.34 -3.54 21.32
CA ILE A 506 10.70 -3.26 20.03
C ILE A 506 11.71 -3.58 18.92
N TYR A 507 11.28 -4.42 17.98
CA TYR A 507 12.04 -4.90 16.83
C TYR A 507 11.26 -4.66 15.54
N ASN A 508 11.95 -4.26 14.48
CA ASN A 508 11.39 -4.25 13.11
C ASN A 508 10.02 -3.56 13.01
N THR A 509 9.75 -2.57 13.86
CA THR A 509 8.41 -2.01 14.05
C THR A 509 8.37 -0.57 13.59
N LYS A 510 7.26 -0.20 12.95
CA LYS A 510 6.93 1.18 12.61
C LYS A 510 5.98 1.73 13.67
N VAL A 511 6.22 2.96 14.11
CA VAL A 511 5.37 3.67 15.07
C VAL A 511 5.05 5.05 14.53
N LYS A 512 3.79 5.24 14.14
CA LYS A 512 3.26 6.53 13.73
C LYS A 512 2.84 7.33 14.96
N ILE A 513 3.37 8.54 15.09
CA ILE A 513 3.13 9.43 16.22
C ILE A 513 2.30 10.63 15.75
N PRO A 514 1.00 10.69 16.08
CA PRO A 514 0.20 11.88 15.78
C PRO A 514 0.74 13.11 16.50
N LEU A 515 0.67 14.28 15.86
CA LEU A 515 1.03 15.55 16.46
C LEU A 515 -0.13 16.05 17.34
N PRO A 516 0.03 16.16 18.68
CA PRO A 516 -0.98 16.77 19.52
C PRO A 516 -1.00 18.30 19.35
N THR A 517 -2.14 18.90 19.69
CA THR A 517 -2.34 20.36 19.68
C THR A 517 -1.78 21.08 20.91
N THR A 518 -1.22 20.34 21.86
CA THR A 518 -0.68 20.82 23.13
C THR A 518 0.70 20.23 23.36
N ASP A 519 1.57 20.91 24.11
CA ASP A 519 2.97 20.55 24.42
C ASP A 519 3.12 19.32 25.36
N THR A 520 2.43 18.21 25.04
CA THR A 520 2.36 17.00 25.85
C THR A 520 3.49 16.04 25.50
N ALA A 521 4.43 15.78 26.42
CA ALA A 521 5.50 14.81 26.18
C ALA A 521 4.96 13.43 25.73
N ILE A 522 5.56 12.87 24.68
CA ILE A 522 5.23 11.56 24.13
C ILE A 522 6.45 10.66 24.29
N ASN A 523 6.24 9.51 24.93
CA ASN A 523 7.31 8.59 25.26
C ASN A 523 6.90 7.16 24.92
N MET A 524 7.85 6.35 24.44
CA MET A 524 7.59 4.93 24.21
C MET A 524 7.63 4.16 25.52
N PHE A 525 8.58 4.48 26.40
CA PHE A 525 8.63 3.96 27.75
C PHE A 525 8.78 5.09 28.77
N PHE A 526 7.77 5.30 29.60
CA PHE A 526 7.77 6.37 30.60
C PHE A 526 7.56 5.90 32.03
N VAL A 527 8.41 6.41 32.93
CA VAL A 527 8.27 6.28 34.38
C VAL A 527 8.20 7.66 35.02
N TYR A 528 7.10 7.96 35.70
CA TYR A 528 6.91 9.23 36.40
C TYR A 528 7.86 9.37 37.62
N ALA A 529 8.19 10.61 37.98
CA ALA A 529 9.04 10.90 39.14
C ALA A 529 8.27 10.72 40.46
N ASP A 530 8.61 9.72 41.27
CA ASP A 530 8.08 9.60 42.62
C ASP A 530 9.15 9.24 43.66
N LYS A 531 8.99 9.78 44.88
CA LYS A 531 9.83 9.47 46.04
C LYS A 531 9.44 8.13 46.67
N SER A 532 8.20 7.68 46.46
CA SER A 532 7.77 6.29 46.64
C SER A 532 8.20 5.45 45.43
N LYS A 533 8.70 4.23 45.64
CA LYS A 533 9.09 3.34 44.53
C LYS A 533 7.84 2.93 43.75
N THR A 534 7.70 3.37 42.50
CA THR A 534 6.62 2.92 41.58
C THR A 534 7.11 1.93 40.51
N PHE A 535 8.43 1.81 40.35
CA PHE A 535 9.09 0.95 39.38
C PHE A 535 10.36 0.35 39.99
N ASN A 536 10.51 -0.98 39.91
CA ASN A 536 11.65 -1.69 40.53
C ASN A 536 12.86 -1.84 39.59
N GLY A 537 12.66 -1.69 38.27
CA GLY A 537 13.73 -1.74 37.29
C GLY A 537 13.38 -2.56 36.05
N CYS A 538 14.33 -2.59 35.13
CA CYS A 538 14.29 -3.36 33.89
C CYS A 538 15.65 -4.03 33.66
N GLU A 539 15.65 -5.34 33.43
CA GLU A 539 16.87 -6.10 33.17
C GLU A 539 17.39 -5.80 31.75
N SER A 540 16.50 -5.76 30.75
CA SER A 540 16.86 -5.45 29.36
C SER A 540 15.79 -4.61 28.68
N LEU A 541 16.20 -3.47 28.12
CA LEU A 541 15.38 -2.61 27.28
C LEU A 541 16.03 -2.47 25.90
N VAL A 542 15.31 -2.85 24.84
CA VAL A 542 15.84 -2.90 23.48
C VAL A 542 14.92 -2.16 22.50
N TYR A 543 15.52 -1.29 21.69
CA TYR A 543 14.94 -0.73 20.48
C TYR A 543 15.89 -1.06 19.34
N LYS A 544 15.49 -1.94 18.42
CA LYS A 544 16.33 -2.32 17.29
C LYS A 544 15.59 -2.36 15.95
N ASN A 545 16.18 -1.74 14.92
CA ASN A 545 15.66 -1.75 13.55
C ASN A 545 14.23 -1.21 13.42
N ASN A 546 13.90 -0.12 14.15
CA ASN A 546 12.54 0.45 14.16
C ASN A 546 12.47 1.81 13.49
N ILE A 547 11.27 2.18 13.02
CA ILE A 547 10.95 3.50 12.51
C ILE A 547 9.99 4.19 13.47
N PHE A 548 10.35 5.35 13.99
CA PHE A 548 9.46 6.24 14.74
C PHE A 548 9.31 7.55 13.98
N TYR A 549 8.10 7.95 13.63
CA TYR A 549 7.91 9.14 12.80
C TYR A 549 6.71 9.98 13.25
N ALA A 550 6.85 11.30 13.11
CA ALA A 550 5.73 12.21 13.25
C ALA A 550 4.72 12.00 12.10
N ALA A 551 3.43 12.10 12.38
CA ALA A 551 2.39 11.83 11.39
C ALA A 551 2.34 12.84 10.23
N GLU A 552 2.96 14.02 10.36
CA GLU A 552 2.90 15.09 9.36
C GLU A 552 4.29 15.51 8.88
N ASN A 553 4.45 15.59 7.55
CA ASN A 553 5.69 16.04 6.91
C ASN A 553 5.95 17.53 7.19
N GLY A 554 7.20 17.90 7.45
CA GLY A 554 7.62 19.28 7.74
C GLY A 554 7.32 19.75 9.17
N ASN A 555 6.52 19.01 9.93
CA ASN A 555 6.21 19.28 11.33
C ASN A 555 6.92 18.26 12.22
N ALA A 556 7.44 18.72 13.36
CA ALA A 556 8.11 17.85 14.32
C ALA A 556 7.48 17.89 15.70
N TRP A 557 7.60 16.76 16.40
CA TRP A 557 7.22 16.67 17.80
C TRP A 557 8.40 17.06 18.70
N ALA A 558 8.29 18.22 19.37
CA ALA A 558 9.30 18.71 20.29
C ALA A 558 8.93 18.33 21.73
N ASN A 559 9.15 17.06 22.11
CA ASN A 559 9.15 16.48 23.47
C ASN A 559 8.94 14.96 23.38
N PHE A 560 9.80 14.29 22.60
CA PHE A 560 9.79 12.84 22.42
C PHE A 560 10.92 12.12 23.18
N ALA A 561 10.65 10.91 23.70
CA ALA A 561 11.74 9.99 24.04
C ALA A 561 11.37 8.51 23.84
N LEU A 562 12.33 7.70 23.40
CA LEU A 562 12.17 6.24 23.45
C LEU A 562 12.12 5.76 24.91
N LEU A 563 13.03 6.25 25.75
CA LEU A 563 13.03 5.96 27.19
C LEU A 563 13.10 7.27 27.98
N GLN A 564 12.13 7.49 28.86
CA GLN A 564 12.19 8.52 29.89
C GLN A 564 11.75 7.98 31.26
N SER A 565 12.72 7.77 32.13
CA SER A 565 12.51 7.59 33.56
C SER A 565 12.86 8.87 34.31
N ASN A 566 11.97 9.32 35.18
CA ASN A 566 12.21 10.47 36.05
C ASN A 566 12.49 10.07 37.52
N THR A 567 12.67 8.79 37.81
CA THR A 567 12.98 8.29 39.16
C THR A 567 14.43 7.82 39.26
N SER A 568 15.04 8.02 40.42
CA SER A 568 16.36 7.47 40.77
C SER A 568 16.29 6.11 41.47
N LEU A 569 15.07 5.58 41.70
CA LEU A 569 14.81 4.40 42.53
C LEU A 569 14.59 3.11 41.72
N GLY A 570 14.59 3.18 40.38
CA GLY A 570 14.55 2.04 39.46
C GLY A 570 15.69 2.11 38.47
N GLU A 571 16.39 0.99 38.27
CA GLU A 571 17.58 0.88 37.41
C GLU A 571 17.25 0.18 36.11
N PHE A 572 17.89 0.61 35.03
CA PHE A 572 17.88 -0.09 33.75
C PHE A 572 19.24 -0.76 33.56
N ASN A 573 19.27 -2.08 33.68
CA ASN A 573 20.53 -2.83 33.70
C ASN A 573 21.21 -2.84 32.34
N LYS A 574 20.44 -3.06 31.27
CA LYS A 574 20.91 -3.06 29.89
C LYS A 574 19.94 -2.27 29.01
N VAL A 575 20.42 -1.20 28.37
CA VAL A 575 19.65 -0.39 27.41
C VAL A 575 20.37 -0.44 26.07
N ILE A 576 19.67 -0.90 25.03
CA ILE A 576 20.20 -1.03 23.67
C ILE A 576 19.29 -0.27 22.72
N VAL A 577 19.85 0.72 22.03
CA VAL A 577 19.17 1.50 21.00
C VAL A 577 20.01 1.44 19.75
N GLN A 578 19.61 0.59 18.80
CA GLN A 578 20.43 0.24 17.65
C GLN A 578 19.66 0.29 16.34
N ASN A 579 20.24 0.86 15.28
CA ASN A 579 19.65 0.80 13.94
C ASN A 579 18.21 1.34 13.85
N ASN A 580 17.84 2.33 14.67
CA ASN A 580 16.51 2.94 14.58
C ASN A 580 16.55 4.19 13.70
N THR A 581 15.48 4.44 12.95
CA THR A 581 15.23 5.68 12.22
C THR A 581 14.17 6.49 12.97
N LEU A 582 14.52 7.72 13.36
CA LEU A 582 13.61 8.67 14.01
C LEU A 582 13.40 9.87 13.12
N VAL A 583 12.15 10.12 12.70
CA VAL A 583 11.81 11.14 11.69
C VAL A 583 10.95 12.22 12.33
N ASN A 584 11.45 13.46 12.33
CA ASN A 584 10.77 14.63 12.90
C ASN A 584 10.37 14.47 14.39
N LEU A 585 11.22 13.79 15.16
CA LEU A 585 11.06 13.63 16.60
C LEU A 585 12.23 14.31 17.32
N LEU A 586 11.92 15.28 18.18
CA LEU A 586 12.89 16.18 18.78
C LEU A 586 12.72 16.21 20.30
N ALA A 587 13.85 16.26 21.02
CA ALA A 587 13.90 16.44 22.47
C ALA A 587 15.33 16.69 22.95
N LYS A 588 15.46 16.89 24.26
CA LYS A 588 16.75 16.94 24.96
C LYS A 588 17.19 15.57 25.52
N ASN A 589 16.55 14.48 25.08
CA ASN A 589 16.89 13.10 25.44
C ASN A 589 16.15 12.08 24.55
N ILE A 590 16.28 12.25 23.24
CA ILE A 590 15.43 11.56 22.24
C ILE A 590 15.50 10.02 22.38
N LEU A 591 16.68 9.46 22.64
CA LEU A 591 16.85 8.01 22.71
C LEU A 591 16.77 7.47 24.14
N ALA A 592 17.36 8.16 25.13
CA ALA A 592 17.32 7.67 26.50
C ALA A 592 17.53 8.75 27.57
N ARG A 593 16.70 8.67 28.62
CA ARG A 593 16.92 9.31 29.92
C ARG A 593 16.54 8.39 31.06
N ALA A 594 17.53 7.89 31.79
CA ALA A 594 17.34 7.04 32.96
C ALA A 594 18.64 6.90 33.78
N LYS A 595 18.53 6.24 34.94
CA LYS A 595 19.68 5.63 35.63
C LYS A 595 19.99 4.29 34.95
N MET A 596 21.16 4.17 34.32
CA MET A 596 21.53 3.03 33.48
C MET A 596 22.87 2.42 33.91
N ASN A 597 22.92 1.09 33.98
CA ASN A 597 24.14 0.34 34.31
C ASN A 597 24.94 -0.05 33.06
N LYS A 598 24.28 -0.34 31.94
CA LYS A 598 24.90 -0.52 30.62
C LYS A 598 24.04 0.14 29.55
N LEU A 599 24.65 0.96 28.71
CA LEU A 599 23.99 1.65 27.61
C LEU A 599 24.77 1.40 26.31
N SER A 600 24.08 0.98 25.25
CA SER A 600 24.62 0.94 23.88
C SER A 600 23.68 1.70 22.95
N VAL A 601 24.20 2.76 22.32
CA VAL A 601 23.47 3.62 21.37
C VAL A 601 24.24 3.69 20.07
N THR A 602 23.92 2.82 19.12
CA THR A 602 24.73 2.68 17.90
C THR A 602 23.88 2.74 16.64
N ASN A 603 24.46 3.24 15.55
CA ASN A 603 23.89 3.08 14.20
C ASN A 603 22.48 3.68 14.01
N ASN A 604 22.03 4.63 14.84
CA ASN A 604 20.70 5.22 14.69
C ASN A 604 20.73 6.39 13.70
N LEU A 605 19.65 6.59 12.96
CA LEU A 605 19.44 7.74 12.09
C LEU A 605 18.40 8.67 12.72
N LEU A 606 18.79 9.91 13.01
CA LEU A 606 17.87 10.97 13.43
C LEU A 606 17.70 11.95 12.27
N TRP A 607 16.49 12.07 11.76
CA TRP A 607 16.18 12.87 10.59
C TRP A 607 15.16 13.95 10.93
N ASN A 608 15.42 15.18 10.50
CA ASN A 608 14.53 16.32 10.73
C ASN A 608 14.47 17.26 9.52
N ASN A 609 13.27 17.52 9.02
CA ASN A 609 13.01 18.60 8.06
C ASN A 609 12.13 19.73 8.63
N SER A 610 11.79 19.69 9.91
CA SER A 610 11.09 20.80 10.55
C SER A 610 12.00 22.01 10.77
N SER A 611 11.43 23.21 10.72
CA SER A 611 12.14 24.47 10.97
C SER A 611 12.41 24.77 12.45
N ALA A 612 12.22 23.80 13.35
CA ALA A 612 12.43 24.00 14.78
C ALA A 612 13.89 24.40 15.10
N THR A 613 14.06 25.35 16.00
CA THR A 613 15.38 25.96 16.28
C THR A 613 16.02 25.54 17.59
N ASP A 614 15.30 24.78 18.42
CA ASP A 614 15.77 24.39 19.75
C ASP A 614 16.96 23.43 19.71
N ASN A 615 17.78 23.49 20.76
CA ASN A 615 18.84 22.51 20.99
C ASN A 615 18.26 21.14 21.35
N ARG A 616 18.89 20.10 20.81
CA ARG A 616 18.46 18.71 20.87
C ARG A 616 19.61 17.83 21.34
N SER A 617 19.24 16.73 21.97
CA SER A 617 20.22 15.76 22.42
C SER A 617 19.69 14.34 22.47
N VAL A 618 20.62 13.40 22.33
CA VAL A 618 20.31 11.98 22.17
C VAL A 618 20.13 11.30 23.53
N ILE A 619 21.02 11.57 24.49
CA ILE A 619 21.12 10.86 25.77
C ILE A 619 21.14 11.85 26.93
N ALA A 620 20.43 11.53 28.01
CA ALA A 620 20.57 12.20 29.31
C ALA A 620 20.76 11.17 30.43
N LEU A 621 22.00 10.98 30.89
CA LEU A 621 22.28 10.06 31.99
C LEU A 621 21.83 10.69 33.32
N MET A 622 21.15 9.91 34.15
CA MET A 622 20.81 10.33 35.51
C MET A 622 21.96 10.07 36.48
N SER A 623 21.93 10.75 37.62
CA SER A 623 22.88 10.48 38.72
C SER A 623 22.88 9.00 39.11
N GLY A 624 24.07 8.41 39.22
CA GLY A 624 24.26 7.01 39.55
C GLY A 624 24.27 6.05 38.36
N SER A 625 24.18 6.54 37.11
CA SER A 625 24.52 5.74 35.94
C SER A 625 26.01 5.38 35.92
N ASP A 626 26.35 4.21 35.37
CA ASP A 626 27.75 3.83 35.11
C ASP A 626 28.22 4.44 33.79
N VAL A 627 28.97 5.54 33.88
CA VAL A 627 29.49 6.26 32.70
C VAL A 627 30.58 5.50 31.95
N ASN A 628 31.17 4.45 32.55
CA ASN A 628 32.20 3.63 31.90
C ASN A 628 31.61 2.50 31.05
N ALA A 629 30.33 2.18 31.26
CA ALA A 629 29.59 1.14 30.53
C ALA A 629 28.66 1.75 29.47
N VAL A 630 29.06 2.89 28.91
CA VAL A 630 28.34 3.60 27.84
C VAL A 630 29.08 3.42 26.53
N GLU A 631 28.43 2.75 25.59
CA GLU A 631 28.88 2.57 24.21
C GLU A 631 28.02 3.43 23.29
N TYR A 632 28.67 4.20 22.42
CA TYR A 632 27.99 4.98 21.37
C TYR A 632 28.86 5.04 20.12
N GLY A 633 28.23 5.02 18.94
CA GLY A 633 28.96 5.09 17.69
C GLY A 633 28.05 5.08 16.47
N ASN A 634 28.52 5.70 15.38
CA ASN A 634 27.84 5.70 14.07
C ASN A 634 26.36 6.14 14.10
N ASN A 635 25.94 6.94 15.08
CA ASN A 635 24.66 7.61 15.04
C ASN A 635 24.76 8.81 14.09
N LYS A 636 23.83 8.92 13.14
CA LYS A 636 23.82 9.97 12.13
C LYS A 636 22.64 10.90 12.31
N VAL A 637 22.86 12.16 11.98
CA VAL A 637 21.83 13.20 12.05
C VAL A 637 21.71 13.84 10.68
N TYR A 638 20.51 13.90 10.13
CA TYR A 638 20.17 14.84 9.07
C TYR A 638 19.22 15.89 9.64
N ASP A 639 19.54 17.17 9.44
CA ASP A 639 18.69 18.29 9.86
C ASP A 639 18.76 19.36 8.78
N ILE A 640 17.59 19.88 8.37
CA ILE A 640 17.50 21.00 7.42
C ILE A 640 18.25 22.25 7.93
N SER A 641 18.44 22.36 9.24
CA SER A 641 19.30 23.37 9.87
C SER A 641 20.75 22.89 9.98
N ALA A 642 21.68 23.51 9.24
CA ALA A 642 23.10 23.17 9.24
C ALA A 642 23.89 23.53 10.54
N ASP A 643 23.25 24.05 11.59
CA ASP A 643 23.94 24.36 12.85
C ASP A 643 24.17 23.10 13.70
N ALA A 644 25.34 22.49 13.55
CA ALA A 644 25.75 21.30 14.29
C ALA A 644 25.77 21.48 15.82
N LYS A 645 25.80 22.71 16.35
CA LYS A 645 25.69 22.93 17.82
C LYS A 645 24.29 22.65 18.35
N LYS A 646 23.30 22.48 17.47
CA LYS A 646 21.93 22.10 17.84
C LYS A 646 21.79 20.62 18.19
N TRP A 647 22.72 19.76 17.81
CA TRP A 647 22.65 18.33 18.10
C TRP A 647 23.83 17.89 18.95
N THR A 648 23.55 17.49 20.19
CA THR A 648 24.56 16.94 21.08
C THR A 648 24.27 15.50 21.46
N LEU A 649 25.33 14.75 21.75
CA LEU A 649 25.18 13.36 22.17
C LEU A 649 24.59 13.29 23.58
N PHE A 650 25.20 14.00 24.53
CA PHE A 650 24.78 14.04 25.92
C PHE A 650 24.20 15.39 26.34
N TYR A 651 23.21 15.33 27.22
CA TYR A 651 22.64 16.47 27.95
C TYR A 651 22.82 16.32 29.46
N GLY A 652 23.18 17.43 30.10
CA GLY A 652 23.46 17.50 31.54
C GLY A 652 24.94 17.27 31.87
N SER A 653 25.22 17.06 33.16
CA SER A 653 26.59 16.97 33.69
C SER A 653 27.08 15.55 33.99
N VAL A 654 26.22 14.53 33.81
CA VAL A 654 26.60 13.13 33.98
C VAL A 654 26.91 12.58 32.60
N THR A 655 28.18 12.50 32.26
CA THR A 655 28.66 12.06 30.95
C THR A 655 29.91 11.20 31.09
N PRO A 656 30.24 10.37 30.10
CA PRO A 656 31.59 9.83 29.96
C PRO A 656 32.63 10.95 29.91
N ASP A 657 33.84 10.68 30.40
CA ASP A 657 34.98 11.61 30.33
C ASP A 657 36.26 10.82 29.95
N PRO A 658 36.87 11.06 28.77
CA PRO A 658 36.44 11.99 27.73
C PRO A 658 35.22 11.48 26.91
N ILE A 659 34.55 12.39 26.20
CA ILE A 659 33.59 12.05 25.13
C ILE A 659 34.37 11.92 23.82
N GLU A 660 34.41 10.73 23.24
CA GLU A 660 35.07 10.44 21.96
C GLU A 660 34.39 11.22 20.82
N GLY A 661 35.18 11.94 20.02
CA GLY A 661 34.67 12.85 18.98
C GLY A 661 34.06 14.16 19.50
N GLY A 662 34.00 14.35 20.83
CA GLY A 662 33.36 15.49 21.48
C GLY A 662 31.84 15.33 21.59
N ASN A 663 31.18 16.28 22.25
CA ASN A 663 29.74 16.16 22.54
C ASN A 663 28.82 16.55 21.37
N ASN A 664 29.35 17.04 20.25
CA ASN A 664 28.54 17.47 19.10
C ASN A 664 28.34 16.31 18.13
N LEU A 665 27.13 16.17 17.58
CA LEU A 665 26.85 15.25 16.50
C LEU A 665 26.91 15.98 15.15
N PRO A 666 27.78 15.56 14.23
CA PRO A 666 27.81 16.13 12.88
C PRO A 666 26.48 15.93 12.15
N ILE A 667 26.10 16.92 11.36
CA ILE A 667 24.91 16.88 10.50
C ILE A 667 25.34 16.45 9.11
N GLU A 668 24.67 15.45 8.57
CA GLU A 668 24.87 14.93 7.22
C GLU A 668 24.50 16.00 6.18
N ALA A 669 25.35 16.17 5.17
CA ALA A 669 25.18 17.21 4.15
C ALA A 669 24.12 16.86 3.10
N VAL A 670 23.82 15.57 2.94
CA VAL A 670 22.88 15.02 1.95
C VAL A 670 21.81 14.25 2.70
N ASP A 671 20.56 14.38 2.24
CA ASP A 671 19.44 13.64 2.81
C ASP A 671 19.64 12.12 2.57
N PRO A 672 19.76 11.31 3.64
CA PRO A 672 19.98 9.87 3.55
C PRO A 672 18.91 9.09 2.78
N PHE A 673 17.70 9.65 2.63
CA PHE A 673 16.61 8.99 1.89
C PHE A 673 16.61 9.32 0.39
N THR A 674 17.44 10.27 -0.04
CA THR A 674 17.56 10.68 -1.45
C THR A 674 18.77 10.08 -2.16
N THR A 675 19.61 9.34 -1.43
CA THR A 675 20.75 8.61 -2.01
C THR A 675 20.27 7.40 -2.80
N GLU A 676 21.13 6.85 -3.66
CA GLU A 676 20.80 5.69 -4.51
C GLU A 676 20.26 4.53 -3.67
N GLY A 677 19.11 3.98 -4.05
CA GLY A 677 18.42 2.90 -3.33
C GLY A 677 17.65 3.35 -2.07
N GLY A 678 17.70 4.63 -1.70
CA GLY A 678 16.89 5.20 -0.63
C GLY A 678 15.43 5.39 -1.05
N SER A 679 14.52 5.33 -0.08
CA SER A 679 13.10 5.57 -0.31
C SER A 679 12.45 6.28 0.88
N MET A 680 11.54 7.21 0.56
CA MET A 680 10.68 7.87 1.53
C MET A 680 9.25 7.95 1.00
N ASP A 681 8.31 7.41 1.76
CA ASP A 681 6.88 7.64 1.60
C ASP A 681 6.28 7.87 2.99
N TRP A 682 5.90 9.12 3.24
CA TRP A 682 5.36 9.53 4.54
C TRP A 682 4.01 8.86 4.86
N ASN A 683 3.17 8.65 3.85
CA ASN A 683 1.83 8.09 4.02
C ASN A 683 1.90 6.59 4.31
N ALA A 684 2.81 5.89 3.62
CA ALA A 684 3.09 4.48 3.85
C ALA A 684 4.03 4.22 5.06
N GLY A 685 4.59 5.28 5.66
CA GLY A 685 5.55 5.17 6.76
C GLY A 685 6.86 4.50 6.34
N VAL A 686 7.27 4.68 5.08
CA VAL A 686 8.49 4.12 4.49
C VAL A 686 9.61 5.15 4.63
N PHE A 687 10.70 4.75 5.28
CA PHE A 687 11.88 5.61 5.52
C PHE A 687 13.16 4.75 5.48
N VAL A 688 13.51 4.27 4.29
CA VAL A 688 14.66 3.39 4.08
C VAL A 688 15.84 4.21 3.55
N PRO A 689 16.94 4.33 4.30
CA PRO A 689 18.09 5.10 3.87
C PRO A 689 18.84 4.35 2.76
N GLY A 690 19.38 5.09 1.78
CA GLY A 690 20.05 4.52 0.62
C GLY A 690 21.53 4.20 0.84
N ALA A 691 22.29 4.13 -0.25
CA ALA A 691 23.70 3.78 -0.27
C ALA A 691 24.54 4.61 0.73
N GLY A 692 25.43 3.92 1.45
CA GLY A 692 26.26 4.48 2.53
C GLY A 692 25.63 4.40 3.93
N TYR A 693 24.40 3.91 4.04
CA TYR A 693 23.66 3.74 5.29
C TYR A 693 23.22 2.28 5.53
N GLU A 694 23.90 1.31 4.93
CA GLU A 694 23.53 -0.13 4.98
C GLU A 694 23.45 -0.67 6.42
N ASN A 695 24.21 -0.07 7.34
CA ASN A 695 24.20 -0.42 8.76
C ASN A 695 23.71 0.72 9.65
N ILE A 696 23.07 1.76 9.12
CA ILE A 696 22.61 2.93 9.87
C ILE A 696 21.11 3.15 9.61
N GLY A 697 20.36 3.43 10.68
CA GLY A 697 18.90 3.51 10.62
C GLY A 697 18.27 2.14 10.42
N ALA A 698 16.96 2.16 10.27
CA ALA A 698 16.13 0.99 10.07
C ALA A 698 16.00 0.63 8.58
N HIS A 699 16.00 -0.67 8.30
CA HIS A 699 15.84 -1.26 6.97
C HIS A 699 14.61 -2.17 6.96
N ILE A 700 13.43 -1.55 7.13
CA ILE A 700 12.12 -2.22 7.10
C ILE A 700 11.18 -1.46 6.17
N ASN A 701 10.45 -2.21 5.33
CA ASN A 701 9.55 -1.68 4.31
C ASN A 701 8.12 -1.51 4.77
#